data_AF-A0A847BQE8-F1
#
_entry.id   AF-A0A847BQE8-F1
#
_cell.length_a   1.000
_cell.length_b   1.000
_cell.length_c   1.000
_cell.angle_alpha   90.00
_cell.angle_beta   90.00
_cell.angle_gamma   90.00
#
_symmetry.space_group_name_H-M   'P 1'
#
loop_
_entity.id
_entity.type
_entity.pdbx_description
1 polymer ?
#
loop_
_entity_poly.entity_id
_entity_poly.type
_entity_poly.pdbx_seq_one_letter_code
_entity_poly.pdbx_strand_id
1 'polypeptide(L)'
;KTVLLLQAISQRAGDSVELFIPNERNLNNAFEGSDLENDEPVRIADSMIPDILYKKPMPGGRTLYSALINSGNVVEIDKQKEEQKKKSTSTLLQEADMQSAIFLTGALRLRYMMKYVSYSDFKSTINQMRGQEDSLGNKLMAVTAFARDDAESVQIGKAIKEAIANGSYHIVFIDASITPLGNDLLEQYADAMANSVVNLKQDHDLAGQYDANAKEALKKWRRKIATGEFIIYSQDKPDGERAATIDQLYEYLFAIDRKHYSEGLEMHGSVSDTMWQSNSLPAGVQCGAEEIIQGQFRSGNKQKKLENYIGKEAWKVPKYWKSAPYLPISKIKIEVDKLIQDAFASSDRISIAQIYDFLQDKDGSYGFMPCNLTAFVMGFLLKEYTDGTYNYSDGTVNDVLKVTKLKEMVSEIIKHQVNPIPRYKDKYIVTTTAEERAFNEASSKVFEIPIILCNSVEQTRERIRQKMKDLSFPVWVLKYVLEDAELKSSKETVSELIDYYSGIANNNNFSASKTDSDIAISIGKLCIENPGAIDDLAALVTKDKCSDGMKAYLNQYEGGILPQLANEVGDGGQFINRLKKKFDADAANWVWNMDTANQKIDEVILEYKIVVQSNKTLPKNISFDGAIREWTDKCGMIRISYLYAKNYWEDLSELMEILYNIKKSGVLLDSKRERFLEQISANGEAFIRFYNNQTDLFRKACAYIVGRFSEEEAREIFKLLPNNLFTSEKSDYQTSVQTAVDKYISEQSATKLKEMWREKTQTENPRQWSKKCRTPILCMISDKDVPMARSAFGTLNRKQPDTVSIDKAIEFLERADFFDRLSSQDERDKAFRENVVKSYSVMLDDLDEVRSHLIKVMGSEPYDWFGLPEVDKKLKEMAEYKYNETGCDKALEKIDSMDVADVKQYLKRLIKDNMVVGMEIIKGK
;
A
#
# COMPACT_ATOMS: atom_id res chain seq x y z
N LYS A 1 -54.17 -74.48 7.05
CA LYS A 1 -53.19 -74.07 6.01
C LYS A 1 -53.84 -73.32 4.86
N THR A 2 -54.91 -73.83 4.25
CA THR A 2 -55.67 -73.10 3.20
C THR A 2 -56.11 -71.71 3.64
N VAL A 3 -56.62 -71.57 4.88
CA VAL A 3 -56.93 -70.27 5.50
C VAL A 3 -55.72 -69.33 5.53
N LEU A 4 -54.53 -69.80 5.92
CA LEU A 4 -53.29 -69.00 5.93
C LEU A 4 -52.88 -68.57 4.51
N LEU A 5 -53.05 -69.45 3.53
CA LEU A 5 -52.71 -69.16 2.14
C LEU A 5 -53.65 -68.10 1.54
N LEU A 6 -54.96 -68.27 1.72
CA LEU A 6 -55.98 -67.30 1.31
C LEU A 6 -55.78 -65.96 2.03
N GLN A 7 -55.51 -65.98 3.35
CA GLN A 7 -55.19 -64.79 4.13
C GLN A 7 -53.95 -64.06 3.59
N ALA A 8 -52.84 -64.77 3.32
CA ALA A 8 -51.62 -64.15 2.81
C ALA A 8 -51.82 -63.55 1.41
N ILE A 9 -52.56 -64.22 0.52
CA ILE A 9 -52.88 -63.72 -0.82
C ILE A 9 -53.80 -62.49 -0.74
N SER A 10 -54.85 -62.55 0.09
CA SER A 10 -55.79 -61.45 0.31
C SER A 10 -55.08 -60.21 0.85
N GLN A 11 -54.23 -60.37 1.88
CA GLN A 11 -53.45 -59.27 2.44
C GLN A 11 -52.49 -58.65 1.43
N ARG A 12 -51.83 -59.46 0.60
CA ARG A 12 -50.91 -58.97 -0.45
C ARG A 12 -51.64 -58.22 -1.56
N ALA A 13 -52.91 -58.55 -1.80
CA ALA A 13 -53.79 -57.87 -2.74
C ALA A 13 -54.64 -56.75 -2.10
N GLY A 14 -54.41 -56.40 -0.83
CA GLY A 14 -55.16 -55.36 -0.11
C GLY A 14 -56.66 -55.67 0.01
N ASP A 15 -57.02 -56.94 0.13
CA ASP A 15 -58.40 -57.45 0.22
C ASP A 15 -59.32 -57.05 -0.96
N SER A 16 -58.72 -56.66 -2.10
CA SER A 16 -59.46 -56.15 -3.27
C SER A 16 -60.10 -57.24 -4.14
N VAL A 17 -59.70 -58.50 -3.98
CA VAL A 17 -60.17 -59.63 -4.80
C VAL A 17 -61.05 -60.56 -3.97
N GLU A 18 -62.36 -60.51 -4.20
CA GLU A 18 -63.36 -61.20 -3.37
C GLU A 18 -63.18 -62.73 -3.33
N LEU A 19 -62.61 -63.34 -4.39
CA LEU A 19 -62.40 -64.79 -4.48
C LEU A 19 -61.34 -65.31 -3.49
N PHE A 20 -60.39 -64.48 -3.07
CA PHE A 20 -59.28 -64.89 -2.20
C PHE A 20 -59.50 -64.54 -0.73
N ILE A 21 -60.64 -63.90 -0.40
CA ILE A 21 -61.00 -63.61 1.00
C ILE A 21 -61.27 -64.93 1.71
N PRO A 22 -60.65 -65.21 2.87
CA PRO A 22 -60.84 -66.46 3.62
C PRO A 22 -62.19 -66.47 4.36
N ASN A 23 -63.31 -66.40 3.64
CA ASN A 23 -64.67 -66.53 4.19
C ASN A 23 -65.19 -67.96 4.01
N GLU A 24 -66.33 -68.28 4.64
CA GLU A 24 -66.95 -69.62 4.58
C GLU A 24 -67.16 -70.10 3.14
N ARG A 25 -67.68 -69.23 2.27
CA ARG A 25 -67.93 -69.55 0.86
C ARG A 25 -66.65 -69.94 0.12
N ASN A 26 -65.61 -69.10 0.19
CA ASN A 26 -64.38 -69.33 -0.55
C ASN A 26 -63.55 -70.47 0.05
N LEU A 27 -63.70 -70.73 1.36
CA LEU A 27 -63.09 -71.88 2.00
C LEU A 27 -63.74 -73.18 1.50
N ASN A 28 -65.07 -73.24 1.40
CA ASN A 28 -65.76 -74.38 0.79
C ASN A 28 -65.40 -74.55 -0.68
N ASN A 29 -65.37 -73.47 -1.45
CA ASN A 29 -65.00 -73.51 -2.87
C ASN A 29 -63.56 -74.03 -3.08
N ALA A 30 -62.65 -73.81 -2.12
CA ALA A 30 -61.26 -74.30 -2.22
C ALA A 30 -61.14 -75.83 -2.07
N PHE A 31 -62.19 -76.50 -1.59
CA PHE A 31 -62.26 -77.95 -1.39
C PHE A 31 -63.38 -78.62 -2.21
N GLU A 32 -64.00 -77.88 -3.13
CA GLU A 32 -64.92 -78.45 -4.13
C GLU A 32 -64.17 -79.47 -5.01
N GLY A 33 -64.73 -80.67 -5.17
CA GLY A 33 -64.13 -81.84 -5.81
C GLY A 33 -63.39 -82.81 -4.88
N SER A 34 -63.34 -82.56 -3.56
CA SER A 34 -62.52 -83.32 -2.60
C SER A 34 -63.31 -84.19 -1.62
N ASP A 35 -62.61 -85.00 -0.83
CA ASP A 35 -63.17 -85.78 0.29
C ASP A 35 -63.68 -84.91 1.45
N LEU A 36 -63.43 -83.59 1.40
CA LEU A 36 -63.88 -82.59 2.36
C LEU A 36 -64.94 -81.66 1.76
N GLU A 37 -65.85 -82.15 0.93
CA GLU A 37 -67.01 -81.37 0.44
C GLU A 37 -68.14 -81.24 1.48
N ASN A 38 -69.18 -80.45 1.17
CA ASN A 38 -70.40 -80.27 1.98
C ASN A 38 -70.16 -79.64 3.38
N ASP A 39 -69.63 -78.42 3.41
CA ASP A 39 -69.38 -77.61 4.62
C ASP A 39 -68.36 -78.18 5.64
N GLU A 40 -67.78 -79.35 5.37
CA GLU A 40 -66.74 -79.93 6.23
C GLU A 40 -65.49 -79.05 6.41
N PRO A 41 -65.00 -78.29 5.42
CA PRO A 41 -63.86 -77.37 5.57
C PRO A 41 -64.18 -76.22 6.53
N VAL A 42 -65.40 -75.69 6.44
CA VAL A 42 -65.92 -74.66 7.35
C VAL A 42 -66.03 -75.21 8.76
N ARG A 43 -66.55 -76.44 8.91
CA ARG A 43 -66.68 -77.11 10.21
C ARG A 43 -65.33 -77.38 10.88
N ILE A 44 -64.33 -77.80 10.09
CA ILE A 44 -62.96 -77.98 10.55
C ILE A 44 -62.35 -76.62 10.95
N ALA A 45 -62.52 -75.57 10.13
CA ALA A 45 -62.03 -74.24 10.46
C ALA A 45 -62.69 -73.66 11.72
N ASP A 46 -63.98 -73.89 11.92
CA ASP A 46 -64.71 -73.48 13.13
C ASP A 46 -64.24 -74.24 14.37
N SER A 47 -63.91 -75.54 14.26
CA SER A 47 -63.35 -76.29 15.40
C SER A 47 -61.94 -75.83 15.82
N MET A 48 -61.27 -75.07 14.95
CA MET A 48 -59.97 -74.43 15.24
C MET A 48 -60.12 -73.06 15.92
N ILE A 49 -61.35 -72.61 16.20
CA ILE A 49 -61.66 -71.37 16.93
C ILE A 49 -61.95 -71.72 18.39
N PRO A 50 -61.39 -71.00 19.39
CA PRO A 50 -60.57 -69.79 19.28
C PRO A 50 -59.06 -70.04 19.30
N ASP A 51 -58.63 -71.31 19.33
CA ASP A 51 -57.25 -71.64 19.72
C ASP A 51 -56.21 -71.44 18.62
N ILE A 52 -56.62 -71.49 17.34
CA ILE A 52 -55.72 -71.39 16.17
C ILE A 52 -56.22 -70.34 15.17
N LEU A 53 -57.53 -70.19 15.02
CA LEU A 53 -58.19 -69.23 14.13
C LEU A 53 -59.18 -68.35 14.93
N TYR A 54 -59.51 -67.18 14.39
CA TYR A 54 -60.64 -66.36 14.86
C TYR A 54 -61.45 -65.81 13.67
N LYS A 55 -62.73 -65.50 13.90
CA LYS A 55 -63.60 -64.81 12.92
C LYS A 55 -63.41 -63.29 13.05
N LYS A 56 -62.76 -62.68 12.06
CA LYS A 56 -62.60 -61.21 11.96
C LYS A 56 -63.84 -60.61 11.27
N PRO A 57 -64.49 -59.60 11.86
CA PRO A 57 -65.66 -58.96 11.25
C PRO A 57 -65.27 -58.10 10.04
N MET A 58 -66.15 -58.06 9.03
CA MET A 58 -66.06 -57.24 7.83
C MET A 58 -67.30 -56.34 7.65
N PRO A 59 -67.21 -55.24 6.90
CA PRO A 59 -68.35 -54.40 6.56
C PRO A 59 -69.51 -55.21 5.94
N GLY A 60 -70.75 -54.88 6.35
CA GLY A 60 -71.96 -55.56 5.85
C GLY A 60 -72.32 -56.88 6.55
N GLY A 61 -71.79 -57.13 7.76
CA GLY A 61 -72.16 -58.29 8.59
C GLY A 61 -71.49 -59.61 8.19
N ARG A 62 -70.47 -59.57 7.31
CA ARG A 62 -69.71 -60.75 6.88
C ARG A 62 -68.51 -61.01 7.79
N THR A 63 -68.03 -62.25 7.86
CA THR A 63 -66.85 -62.63 8.64
C THR A 63 -65.82 -63.36 7.78
N LEU A 64 -64.53 -63.16 8.09
CA LEU A 64 -63.43 -63.93 7.51
C LEU A 64 -62.65 -64.69 8.59
N TYR A 65 -62.08 -65.83 8.24
CA TYR A 65 -61.14 -66.59 9.06
C TYR A 65 -59.77 -65.96 9.02
N SER A 66 -59.17 -65.72 10.18
CA SER A 66 -57.79 -65.24 10.29
C SER A 66 -57.05 -66.07 11.34
N ALA A 67 -55.77 -66.35 11.11
CA ALA A 67 -54.93 -67.02 12.09
C ALA A 67 -54.73 -66.15 13.33
N LEU A 68 -54.77 -66.76 14.52
CA LEU A 68 -54.40 -66.07 15.75
C LEU A 68 -52.93 -65.66 15.68
N ILE A 69 -52.68 -64.35 15.66
CA ILE A 69 -51.37 -63.75 15.93
C ILE A 69 -51.40 -63.34 17.41
N ASN A 70 -50.46 -63.87 18.22
CA ASN A 70 -50.28 -63.66 19.66
C ASN A 70 -51.31 -62.74 20.36
N SER A 71 -52.17 -63.34 21.19
CA SER A 71 -53.18 -62.65 22.03
C SER A 71 -52.63 -61.57 22.97
N GLY A 72 -51.31 -61.48 23.16
CA GLY A 72 -50.64 -60.42 23.92
C GLY A 72 -50.69 -59.03 23.25
N ASN A 73 -50.76 -58.95 21.92
CA ASN A 73 -50.71 -57.66 21.21
C ASN A 73 -52.04 -56.89 21.28
N VAL A 74 -53.20 -57.56 21.39
CA VAL A 74 -54.52 -56.88 21.38
C VAL A 74 -54.71 -56.04 22.64
N VAL A 75 -54.37 -56.58 23.82
CA VAL A 75 -54.45 -55.85 25.10
C VAL A 75 -53.47 -54.65 25.11
N GLU A 76 -52.28 -54.82 24.53
CA GLU A 76 -51.30 -53.74 24.42
C GLU A 76 -51.75 -52.66 23.42
N ILE A 77 -52.34 -53.04 22.28
CA ILE A 77 -52.93 -52.12 21.29
C ILE A 77 -54.09 -51.35 21.91
N ASP A 78 -55.01 -51.99 22.61
CA ASP A 78 -56.15 -51.32 23.24
C ASP A 78 -55.70 -50.32 24.32
N LYS A 79 -54.69 -50.70 25.14
CA LYS A 79 -54.08 -49.78 26.10
C LYS A 79 -53.43 -48.58 25.39
N GLN A 80 -52.64 -48.84 24.36
CA GLN A 80 -52.00 -47.77 23.57
C GLN A 80 -53.03 -46.88 22.89
N LYS A 81 -54.15 -47.43 22.40
CA LYS A 81 -55.23 -46.69 21.76
C LYS A 81 -55.89 -45.71 22.72
N GLU A 82 -56.16 -46.13 23.96
CA GLU A 82 -56.65 -45.23 25.00
C GLU A 82 -55.61 -44.17 25.42
N GLU A 83 -54.31 -44.47 25.34
CA GLU A 83 -53.25 -43.47 25.52
C GLU A 83 -53.21 -42.46 24.36
N GLN A 84 -53.34 -42.90 23.10
CA GLN A 84 -53.39 -42.00 21.94
C GLN A 84 -54.62 -41.09 21.97
N LYS A 85 -55.77 -41.60 22.44
CA LYS A 85 -56.97 -40.78 22.69
C LYS A 85 -56.78 -39.76 23.80
N LYS A 86 -55.80 -39.88 24.69
CA LYS A 86 -55.53 -38.88 25.74
C LYS A 86 -54.63 -37.73 25.27
N LYS A 87 -54.11 -37.78 24.04
CA LYS A 87 -53.33 -36.67 23.48
C LYS A 87 -54.12 -35.37 23.49
N SER A 88 -53.43 -34.29 23.85
CA SER A 88 -54.00 -32.95 23.84
C SER A 88 -54.33 -32.51 22.42
N THR A 89 -55.35 -31.65 22.27
CA THR A 89 -55.70 -31.07 20.96
C THR A 89 -54.52 -30.31 20.37
N SER A 90 -53.75 -29.57 21.18
CA SER A 90 -52.52 -28.89 20.71
C SER A 90 -51.49 -29.85 20.11
N THR A 91 -51.32 -31.05 20.67
CA THR A 91 -50.44 -32.09 20.09
C THR A 91 -50.98 -32.57 18.73
N LEU A 92 -52.29 -32.80 18.63
CA LEU A 92 -52.93 -33.23 17.38
C LEU A 92 -52.82 -32.15 16.29
N LEU A 93 -52.91 -30.87 16.64
CA LEU A 93 -52.71 -29.75 15.70
C LEU A 93 -51.30 -29.71 15.12
N GLN A 94 -50.28 -29.99 15.95
CA GLN A 94 -48.89 -30.06 15.51
C GLN A 94 -48.66 -31.27 14.59
N GLU A 95 -49.14 -32.45 14.97
CA GLU A 95 -49.01 -33.66 14.14
C GLU A 95 -49.76 -33.55 12.81
N ALA A 96 -50.87 -32.80 12.78
CA ALA A 96 -51.64 -32.54 11.58
C ALA A 96 -51.03 -31.46 10.67
N ASP A 97 -50.03 -30.71 11.14
CA ASP A 97 -49.56 -29.46 10.52
C ASP A 97 -50.75 -28.53 10.20
N MET A 98 -51.60 -28.30 11.21
CA MET A 98 -52.89 -27.62 11.00
C MET A 98 -52.73 -26.17 10.49
N GLN A 99 -51.62 -25.53 10.84
CA GLN A 99 -51.27 -24.20 10.34
C GLN A 99 -51.25 -24.09 8.81
N SER A 100 -51.00 -25.18 8.07
CA SER A 100 -51.04 -25.16 6.61
C SER A 100 -52.45 -25.27 6.03
N ALA A 101 -53.47 -25.50 6.87
CA ALA A 101 -54.88 -25.43 6.46
C ALA A 101 -55.31 -24.00 6.11
N ILE A 102 -54.76 -23.00 6.81
CA ILE A 102 -55.06 -21.58 6.61
C ILE A 102 -53.74 -20.85 6.31
N PHE A 103 -53.37 -20.84 5.03
CA PHE A 103 -52.09 -20.28 4.59
C PHE A 103 -52.26 -18.88 3.98
N LEU A 104 -51.99 -17.84 4.77
CA LEU A 104 -51.98 -16.46 4.29
C LEU A 104 -50.88 -16.26 3.23
N THR A 105 -51.22 -15.55 2.15
CA THR A 105 -50.30 -15.21 1.06
C THR A 105 -50.18 -13.70 0.87
N GLY A 106 -49.19 -13.25 0.09
CA GLY A 106 -48.99 -11.85 -0.27
C GLY A 106 -48.92 -10.90 0.94
N ALA A 107 -49.66 -9.79 0.86
CA ALA A 107 -49.74 -8.75 1.90
C ALA A 107 -50.24 -9.29 3.25
N LEU A 108 -51.31 -10.10 3.24
CA LEU A 108 -51.91 -10.65 4.46
C LEU A 108 -50.90 -11.43 5.31
N ARG A 109 -49.98 -12.16 4.68
CA ARG A 109 -48.93 -12.92 5.38
C ARG A 109 -47.97 -12.01 6.15
N LEU A 110 -47.66 -10.83 5.62
CA LEU A 110 -46.79 -9.87 6.30
C LEU A 110 -47.55 -9.08 7.36
N ARG A 111 -48.83 -8.78 7.09
CA ARG A 111 -49.69 -7.97 7.94
C ARG A 111 -50.12 -8.72 9.20
N TYR A 112 -50.46 -9.99 9.11
CA TYR A 112 -51.03 -10.73 10.24
C TYR A 112 -49.99 -11.58 10.98
N MET A 113 -49.91 -11.40 12.30
CA MET A 113 -49.34 -12.41 13.19
C MET A 113 -50.42 -13.42 13.57
N MET A 114 -50.37 -14.60 12.94
CA MET A 114 -51.27 -15.71 13.21
C MET A 114 -50.76 -16.61 14.35
N LYS A 115 -51.64 -16.97 15.28
CA LYS A 115 -51.45 -18.08 16.22
C LYS A 115 -52.57 -19.10 16.09
N TYR A 116 -52.23 -20.36 16.33
CA TYR A 116 -53.13 -21.49 16.21
C TYR A 116 -53.27 -22.14 17.57
N VAL A 117 -54.51 -22.28 18.06
CA VAL A 117 -54.79 -22.69 19.44
C VAL A 117 -55.89 -23.75 19.51
N SER A 118 -55.87 -24.52 20.58
CA SER A 118 -56.98 -25.32 21.10
C SER A 118 -57.67 -24.56 22.23
N TYR A 119 -58.66 -25.17 22.90
CA TYR A 119 -59.22 -24.58 24.10
C TYR A 119 -58.18 -24.45 25.23
N SER A 120 -57.33 -25.47 25.39
CA SER A 120 -56.42 -25.59 26.53
C SER A 120 -55.36 -24.48 26.61
N ASP A 121 -54.92 -23.95 25.47
CA ASP A 121 -53.90 -22.91 25.32
C ASP A 121 -54.45 -21.59 24.78
N PHE A 122 -55.77 -21.46 24.59
CA PHE A 122 -56.43 -20.24 24.13
C PHE A 122 -56.09 -19.04 25.03
N LYS A 123 -56.38 -19.16 26.34
CA LYS A 123 -56.26 -18.04 27.28
C LYS A 123 -54.82 -17.58 27.49
N SER A 124 -53.87 -18.52 27.57
CA SER A 124 -52.44 -18.19 27.71
C SER A 124 -51.91 -17.49 26.46
N THR A 125 -52.30 -17.95 25.27
CA THR A 125 -51.86 -17.37 23.99
C THR A 125 -52.36 -15.93 23.81
N ILE A 126 -53.64 -15.66 24.05
CA ILE A 126 -54.19 -14.31 23.86
C ILE A 126 -53.61 -13.31 24.86
N ASN A 127 -53.30 -13.76 26.08
CA ASN A 127 -52.64 -12.93 27.09
C ASN A 127 -51.19 -12.62 26.69
N GLN A 128 -50.48 -13.61 26.14
CA GLN A 128 -49.13 -13.41 25.61
C GLN A 128 -49.14 -12.41 24.45
N MET A 129 -50.06 -12.59 23.49
CA MET A 129 -50.16 -11.71 22.31
C MET A 129 -50.47 -10.27 22.72
N ARG A 130 -51.43 -10.05 23.62
CA ARG A 130 -51.71 -8.72 24.19
C ARG A 130 -50.47 -8.09 24.84
N GLY A 131 -49.67 -8.87 25.56
CA GLY A 131 -48.42 -8.39 26.16
C GLY A 131 -47.32 -8.05 25.15
N GLN A 132 -47.45 -8.48 23.90
CA GLN A 132 -46.49 -8.23 22.81
C GLN A 132 -46.97 -7.17 21.82
N GLU A 133 -48.21 -6.67 21.94
CA GLU A 133 -48.87 -5.81 20.96
C GLU A 133 -47.99 -4.64 20.48
N ASP A 134 -47.44 -3.85 21.42
CA ASP A 134 -46.59 -2.70 21.08
C ASP A 134 -45.30 -3.08 20.33
N SER A 135 -44.81 -4.31 20.51
CA SER A 135 -43.61 -4.78 19.82
C SER A 135 -43.87 -5.22 18.37
N LEU A 136 -45.14 -5.35 17.97
CA LEU A 136 -45.52 -5.85 16.65
C LEU A 136 -45.58 -4.77 15.58
N GLY A 137 -45.46 -3.51 15.97
CA GLY A 137 -45.51 -2.36 15.09
C GLY A 137 -46.80 -2.35 14.28
N ASN A 138 -46.68 -2.41 12.97
CA ASN A 138 -47.81 -2.34 12.04
C ASN A 138 -48.53 -3.66 11.77
N LYS A 139 -48.23 -4.73 12.51
CA LYS A 139 -48.91 -6.03 12.34
C LYS A 139 -50.21 -6.11 13.10
N LEU A 140 -51.18 -6.80 12.48
CA LEU A 140 -52.46 -7.14 13.10
C LEU A 140 -52.36 -8.53 13.74
N MET A 141 -52.93 -8.68 14.93
CA MET A 141 -52.94 -9.95 15.65
C MET A 141 -54.16 -10.78 15.26
N ALA A 142 -53.95 -12.08 15.00
CA ALA A 142 -55.04 -13.01 14.75
C ALA A 142 -54.79 -14.37 15.40
N VAL A 143 -55.86 -14.97 15.91
CA VAL A 143 -55.86 -16.27 16.57
C VAL A 143 -56.89 -17.18 15.91
N THR A 144 -56.45 -18.30 15.36
CA THR A 144 -57.34 -19.36 14.89
C THR A 144 -57.49 -20.44 15.95
N ALA A 145 -58.72 -20.72 16.34
CA ALA A 145 -59.03 -21.77 17.30
C ALA A 145 -59.59 -23.03 16.62
N PHE A 146 -59.16 -24.21 17.07
CA PHE A 146 -59.59 -25.51 16.57
C PHE A 146 -60.06 -26.40 17.71
N ALA A 147 -61.01 -27.29 17.41
CA ALA A 147 -61.50 -28.27 18.37
C ALA A 147 -61.25 -29.70 17.90
N ARG A 148 -61.01 -30.58 18.87
CA ARG A 148 -61.00 -32.03 18.69
C ARG A 148 -62.40 -32.60 18.55
N ASP A 149 -63.37 -32.10 19.32
CA ASP A 149 -64.75 -32.58 19.35
C ASP A 149 -65.75 -31.45 19.58
N ASP A 150 -67.05 -31.77 19.52
CA ASP A 150 -68.12 -30.79 19.67
C ASP A 150 -68.14 -30.14 21.07
N ALA A 151 -67.67 -30.85 22.11
CA ALA A 151 -67.63 -30.31 23.46
C ALA A 151 -66.54 -29.23 23.59
N GLU A 152 -65.36 -29.47 23.02
CA GLU A 152 -64.29 -28.48 22.94
C GLU A 152 -64.69 -27.28 22.06
N SER A 153 -65.42 -27.52 20.96
CA SER A 153 -65.95 -26.47 20.08
C SER A 153 -66.84 -25.48 20.84
N VAL A 154 -67.77 -25.98 21.67
CA VAL A 154 -68.63 -25.14 22.51
C VAL A 154 -67.82 -24.33 23.54
N GLN A 155 -66.76 -24.91 24.10
CA GLN A 155 -65.88 -24.23 25.05
C GLN A 155 -65.09 -23.09 24.38
N ILE A 156 -64.57 -23.32 23.18
CA ILE A 156 -63.88 -22.30 22.36
C ILE A 156 -64.82 -21.15 22.02
N GLY A 157 -66.03 -21.45 21.54
CA GLY A 157 -67.02 -20.42 21.21
C GLY A 157 -67.37 -19.52 22.41
N LYS A 158 -67.44 -20.08 23.63
CA LYS A 158 -67.60 -19.28 24.86
C LYS A 158 -66.36 -18.43 25.17
N ALA A 159 -65.17 -19.02 25.07
CA ALA A 159 -63.91 -18.33 25.35
C ALA A 159 -63.65 -17.15 24.41
N ILE A 160 -63.98 -17.30 23.12
CA ILE A 160 -63.88 -16.20 22.13
C ILE A 160 -64.83 -15.06 22.50
N LYS A 161 -66.10 -15.37 22.81
CA LYS A 161 -67.09 -14.35 23.21
C LYS A 161 -66.69 -13.61 24.48
N GLU A 162 -66.14 -14.32 25.47
CA GLU A 162 -65.60 -13.70 26.69
C GLU A 162 -64.38 -12.81 26.39
N ALA A 163 -63.50 -13.21 25.49
CA ALA A 163 -62.34 -12.41 25.08
C ALA A 163 -62.76 -11.14 24.35
N ILE A 164 -63.73 -11.22 23.43
CA ILE A 164 -64.30 -10.06 22.73
C ILE A 164 -64.99 -9.11 23.71
N ALA A 165 -65.83 -9.63 24.62
CA ALA A 165 -66.55 -8.82 25.60
C ALA A 165 -65.63 -8.10 26.60
N ASN A 166 -64.42 -8.64 26.83
CA ASN A 166 -63.42 -7.99 27.67
C ASN A 166 -62.89 -6.68 27.07
N GLY A 167 -62.91 -6.52 25.74
CA GLY A 167 -62.49 -5.31 25.03
C GLY A 167 -60.98 -5.04 25.00
N SER A 168 -60.18 -5.61 25.91
CA SER A 168 -58.72 -5.35 25.99
C SER A 168 -57.86 -6.14 25.01
N TYR A 169 -58.45 -7.01 24.18
CA TYR A 169 -57.72 -7.81 23.21
C TYR A 169 -57.96 -7.25 21.79
N HIS A 170 -56.95 -6.58 21.23
CA HIS A 170 -56.95 -6.13 19.83
C HIS A 170 -56.55 -7.29 18.89
N ILE A 171 -57.33 -8.38 18.94
CA ILE A 171 -57.04 -9.64 18.24
C ILE A 171 -58.26 -10.03 17.39
N VAL A 172 -58.03 -10.41 16.14
CA VAL A 172 -59.03 -11.05 15.28
C VAL A 172 -59.10 -12.53 15.63
N PHE A 173 -60.26 -13.03 16.05
CA PHE A 173 -60.46 -14.44 16.35
C PHE A 173 -61.11 -15.14 15.16
N ILE A 174 -60.50 -16.23 14.70
CA ILE A 174 -60.99 -17.07 13.62
C ILE A 174 -61.41 -18.40 14.24
N ASP A 175 -62.71 -18.61 14.37
CA ASP A 175 -63.27 -19.83 14.91
C ASP A 175 -63.37 -20.88 13.80
N ALA A 176 -62.38 -21.77 13.72
CA ALA A 176 -62.39 -22.96 12.88
C ALA A 176 -62.88 -24.20 13.66
N SER A 177 -63.24 -24.04 14.93
CA SER A 177 -63.66 -25.13 15.82
C SER A 177 -65.04 -25.69 15.48
N ILE A 178 -65.79 -25.01 14.62
CA ILE A 178 -67.07 -25.46 14.07
C ILE A 178 -66.96 -26.68 13.15
N THR A 179 -65.74 -27.01 12.69
CA THR A 179 -65.44 -28.26 11.97
C THR A 179 -64.41 -29.08 12.77
N PRO A 180 -64.81 -29.69 13.90
CA PRO A 180 -63.88 -30.42 14.77
C PRO A 180 -63.33 -31.68 14.08
N LEU A 181 -62.26 -32.26 14.64
CA LEU A 181 -61.73 -33.55 14.20
C LEU A 181 -62.83 -34.63 14.22
N GLY A 182 -63.59 -34.66 15.32
CA GLY A 182 -64.70 -35.58 15.54
C GLY A 182 -64.24 -36.97 15.99
N ASN A 183 -65.14 -37.68 16.65
CA ASN A 183 -64.83 -38.99 17.26
C ASN A 183 -64.40 -40.05 16.23
N ASP A 184 -64.96 -40.04 15.02
CA ASP A 184 -64.64 -41.01 13.97
C ASP A 184 -63.18 -40.90 13.49
N LEU A 185 -62.72 -39.70 13.11
CA LEU A 185 -61.34 -39.50 12.66
C LEU A 185 -60.34 -39.66 13.81
N LEU A 186 -60.72 -39.28 15.03
CA LEU A 186 -59.94 -39.51 16.23
C LEU A 186 -59.78 -41.01 16.52
N GLU A 187 -60.84 -41.80 16.37
CA GLU A 187 -60.80 -43.26 16.54
C GLU A 187 -59.89 -43.89 15.49
N GLN A 188 -60.04 -43.50 14.21
CA GLN A 188 -59.17 -43.95 13.11
C GLN A 188 -57.70 -43.61 13.37
N TYR A 189 -57.42 -42.39 13.84
CA TYR A 189 -56.07 -41.97 14.21
C TYR A 189 -55.52 -42.78 15.39
N ALA A 190 -56.28 -42.90 16.48
CA ALA A 190 -55.82 -43.58 17.69
C ALA A 190 -55.60 -45.08 17.45
N ASP A 191 -56.47 -45.71 16.66
CA ASP A 191 -56.34 -47.11 16.25
C ASP A 191 -55.09 -47.34 15.41
N ALA A 192 -54.89 -46.55 14.36
CA ALA A 192 -53.71 -46.64 13.50
C ALA A 192 -52.42 -46.31 14.28
N MET A 193 -52.41 -45.27 15.10
CA MET A 193 -51.22 -44.87 15.87
C MET A 193 -50.87 -45.89 16.95
N ALA A 194 -51.86 -46.49 17.63
CA ALA A 194 -51.61 -47.57 18.59
C ALA A 194 -51.00 -48.80 17.91
N ASN A 195 -51.52 -49.18 16.74
CA ASN A 195 -50.95 -50.27 15.94
C ASN A 195 -49.52 -49.94 15.48
N SER A 196 -49.22 -48.70 15.12
CA SER A 196 -47.86 -48.28 14.76
C SER A 196 -46.89 -48.46 15.94
N VAL A 197 -47.26 -47.96 17.12
CA VAL A 197 -46.42 -48.02 18.34
C VAL A 197 -46.12 -49.45 18.77
N VAL A 198 -47.13 -50.33 18.78
CA VAL A 198 -46.96 -51.72 19.21
C VAL A 198 -46.12 -52.52 18.20
N ASN A 199 -46.34 -52.31 16.90
CA ASN A 199 -45.59 -53.02 15.87
C ASN A 199 -44.16 -52.46 15.67
N LEU A 200 -43.83 -51.30 16.23
CA LEU A 200 -42.50 -50.68 16.06
C LEU A 200 -41.34 -51.56 16.56
N LYS A 201 -41.60 -52.47 17.51
CA LYS A 201 -40.59 -53.41 18.04
C LYS A 201 -40.63 -54.79 17.36
N GLN A 202 -41.65 -55.06 16.54
CA GLN A 202 -41.92 -56.38 15.96
C GLN A 202 -41.75 -56.38 14.44
N ASP A 203 -42.32 -55.39 13.75
CA ASP A 203 -42.30 -55.22 12.30
C ASP A 203 -42.28 -53.73 11.95
N HIS A 204 -41.10 -53.23 11.57
CA HIS A 204 -40.89 -51.81 11.24
C HIS A 204 -41.66 -51.35 9.99
N ASP A 205 -41.84 -52.23 8.99
CA ASP A 205 -42.54 -51.86 7.76
C ASP A 205 -44.04 -51.74 8.01
N LEU A 206 -44.60 -52.68 8.78
CA LEU A 206 -46.00 -52.62 9.21
C LEU A 206 -46.26 -51.43 10.14
N ALA A 207 -45.34 -51.13 11.07
CA ALA A 207 -45.42 -49.94 11.92
C ALA A 207 -45.41 -48.64 11.09
N GLY A 208 -44.60 -48.58 10.04
CA GLY A 208 -44.55 -47.46 9.10
C GLY A 208 -45.84 -47.27 8.31
N GLN A 209 -46.50 -48.36 7.88
CA GLN A 209 -47.80 -48.29 7.21
C GLN A 209 -48.89 -47.74 8.14
N TYR A 210 -48.92 -48.19 9.40
CA TYR A 210 -49.87 -47.69 10.38
C TYR A 210 -49.64 -46.22 10.77
N ASP A 211 -48.38 -45.77 10.84
CA ASP A 211 -48.04 -44.35 11.00
C ASP A 211 -48.55 -43.51 9.82
N ALA A 212 -48.37 -43.99 8.59
CA ALA A 212 -48.91 -43.33 7.40
C ALA A 212 -50.45 -43.23 7.43
N ASN A 213 -51.13 -44.27 7.90
CA ASN A 213 -52.59 -44.28 8.06
C ASN A 213 -53.06 -43.26 9.13
N ALA A 214 -52.37 -43.18 10.27
CA ALA A 214 -52.65 -42.18 11.29
C ALA A 214 -52.47 -40.75 10.76
N LYS A 215 -51.42 -40.50 9.98
CA LYS A 215 -51.19 -39.22 9.30
C LYS A 215 -52.26 -38.89 8.26
N GLU A 216 -52.78 -39.89 7.52
CA GLU A 216 -53.87 -39.65 6.57
C GLU A 216 -55.17 -39.27 7.29
N ALA A 217 -55.46 -39.80 8.48
CA ALA A 217 -56.60 -39.36 9.29
C ALA A 217 -56.51 -37.87 9.68
N LEU A 218 -55.34 -37.42 10.15
CA LEU A 218 -55.09 -36.01 10.46
C LEU A 218 -55.10 -35.13 9.20
N LYS A 219 -54.59 -35.63 8.07
CA LYS A 219 -54.65 -34.92 6.78
C LYS A 219 -56.07 -34.75 6.27
N LYS A 220 -56.96 -35.73 6.49
CA LYS A 220 -58.40 -35.59 6.22
C LYS A 220 -59.00 -34.47 7.07
N TRP A 221 -58.66 -34.39 8.36
CA TRP A 221 -59.09 -33.27 9.20
C TRP A 221 -58.58 -31.92 8.69
N ARG A 222 -57.29 -31.82 8.35
CA ARG A 222 -56.72 -30.60 7.76
C ARG A 222 -57.44 -30.19 6.47
N ARG A 223 -57.77 -31.14 5.59
CA ARG A 223 -58.57 -30.88 4.37
C ARG A 223 -59.97 -30.38 4.72
N LYS A 224 -60.64 -30.98 5.72
CA LYS A 224 -61.96 -30.53 6.21
C LYS A 224 -61.93 -29.08 6.68
N ILE A 225 -60.89 -28.68 7.42
CA ILE A 225 -60.70 -27.27 7.81
C ILE A 225 -60.50 -26.39 6.59
N ALA A 226 -59.61 -26.76 5.67
CA ALA A 226 -59.30 -25.95 4.49
C ALA A 226 -60.50 -25.73 3.55
N THR A 227 -61.42 -26.69 3.50
CA THR A 227 -62.69 -26.59 2.74
C THR A 227 -63.90 -26.26 3.61
N GLY A 228 -63.66 -25.96 4.90
CA GLY A 228 -64.68 -25.74 5.90
C GLY A 228 -65.09 -24.26 5.98
N GLU A 229 -65.97 -24.00 6.93
CA GLU A 229 -66.41 -22.66 7.27
C GLU A 229 -65.69 -22.12 8.52
N PHE A 230 -65.74 -20.80 8.68
CA PHE A 230 -65.14 -20.06 9.78
C PHE A 230 -66.14 -19.03 10.32
N ILE A 231 -66.02 -18.70 11.61
CA ILE A 231 -66.66 -17.49 12.17
C ILE A 231 -65.56 -16.53 12.60
N ILE A 232 -65.56 -15.32 12.07
CA ILE A 232 -64.58 -14.28 12.35
C ILE A 232 -65.17 -13.33 13.37
N TYR A 233 -64.49 -13.14 14.49
CA TYR A 233 -64.83 -12.16 15.50
C TYR A 233 -63.75 -11.08 15.55
N SER A 234 -64.18 -9.84 15.62
CA SER A 234 -63.33 -8.66 15.81
C SER A 234 -64.06 -7.67 16.72
N GLN A 235 -63.37 -6.62 17.17
CA GLN A 235 -64.02 -5.56 17.95
C GLN A 235 -65.20 -4.91 17.22
N ASP A 236 -65.13 -4.85 15.89
CA ASP A 236 -66.17 -4.26 15.04
C ASP A 236 -67.35 -5.19 14.78
N LYS A 237 -67.10 -6.50 14.86
CA LYS A 237 -68.11 -7.55 14.63
C LYS A 237 -68.11 -8.51 15.83
N PRO A 238 -68.57 -8.06 17.01
CA PRO A 238 -68.53 -8.86 18.23
C PRO A 238 -69.48 -10.05 18.19
N ASP A 239 -70.54 -9.99 17.38
CA ASP A 239 -71.49 -11.11 17.17
C ASP A 239 -70.95 -12.20 16.24
N GLY A 240 -69.79 -11.95 15.59
CA GLY A 240 -69.16 -12.85 14.65
C GLY A 240 -69.73 -12.76 13.24
N GLU A 241 -68.89 -13.03 12.25
CA GLU A 241 -69.26 -13.06 10.84
C GLU A 241 -68.87 -14.39 10.19
N ARG A 242 -69.81 -15.00 9.49
CA ARG A 242 -69.60 -16.32 8.87
C ARG A 242 -68.87 -16.16 7.54
N ALA A 243 -67.76 -16.87 7.39
CA ALA A 243 -67.09 -17.14 6.13
C ALA A 243 -67.33 -18.60 5.73
N ALA A 244 -68.05 -18.82 4.63
CA ALA A 244 -68.36 -20.15 4.13
C ALA A 244 -67.17 -20.83 3.43
N THR A 245 -66.14 -20.05 3.05
CA THR A 245 -64.94 -20.53 2.38
C THR A 245 -63.69 -19.80 2.90
N ILE A 246 -62.52 -20.37 2.61
CA ILE A 246 -61.23 -19.76 2.94
C ILE A 246 -60.99 -18.43 2.18
N ASP A 247 -61.51 -18.29 0.96
CA ASP A 247 -61.40 -17.05 0.19
C ASP A 247 -62.21 -15.92 0.87
N GLN A 248 -63.41 -16.22 1.37
CA GLN A 248 -64.19 -15.25 2.15
C GLN A 248 -63.49 -14.87 3.46
N LEU A 249 -62.83 -15.82 4.12
CA LEU A 249 -61.98 -15.51 5.29
C LEU A 249 -60.90 -14.50 4.91
N TYR A 250 -60.21 -14.69 3.79
CA TYR A 250 -59.17 -13.76 3.33
C TYR A 250 -59.73 -12.39 2.95
N GLU A 251 -60.92 -12.32 2.34
CA GLU A 251 -61.62 -11.06 2.08
C GLU A 251 -61.95 -10.31 3.38
N TYR A 252 -62.39 -11.02 4.42
CA TYR A 252 -62.64 -10.40 5.73
C TYR A 252 -61.38 -9.87 6.40
N LEU A 253 -60.29 -10.66 6.39
CA LEU A 253 -59.00 -10.19 6.89
C LEU A 253 -58.52 -8.96 6.11
N PHE A 254 -58.65 -8.97 4.79
CA PHE A 254 -58.29 -7.80 3.97
C PHE A 254 -59.17 -6.58 4.25
N ALA A 255 -60.46 -6.78 4.55
CA ALA A 255 -61.37 -5.69 4.94
C ALA A 255 -60.99 -5.08 6.30
N ILE A 256 -60.54 -5.90 7.25
CA ILE A 256 -60.03 -5.43 8.54
C ILE A 256 -58.72 -4.64 8.32
N ASP A 257 -57.78 -5.19 7.55
CA ASP A 257 -56.54 -4.50 7.16
C ASP A 257 -56.82 -3.13 6.54
N ARG A 258 -57.76 -3.06 5.59
CA ARG A 258 -58.17 -1.83 4.92
C ARG A 258 -58.78 -0.80 5.85
N LYS A 259 -59.45 -1.24 6.91
CA LYS A 259 -60.03 -0.34 7.91
C LYS A 259 -58.93 0.30 8.78
N HIS A 260 -57.88 -0.45 9.11
CA HIS A 260 -56.74 0.06 9.86
C HIS A 260 -55.82 0.93 8.98
N TYR A 261 -55.39 0.40 7.83
CA TYR A 261 -54.45 1.04 6.91
C TYR A 261 -55.13 1.38 5.58
N SER A 262 -55.97 2.41 5.59
CA SER A 262 -56.81 2.78 4.44
C SER A 262 -56.04 3.22 3.19
N GLU A 263 -54.81 3.70 3.37
CA GLU A 263 -53.88 4.12 2.30
C GLU A 263 -52.62 3.23 2.29
N GLY A 264 -52.75 1.99 2.79
CA GLY A 264 -51.68 0.99 2.75
C GLY A 264 -51.32 0.59 1.32
N LEU A 265 -50.07 0.16 1.11
CA LEU A 265 -49.56 -0.19 -0.22
C LEU A 265 -50.37 -1.31 -0.88
N GLU A 266 -50.91 -2.22 -0.08
CA GLU A 266 -51.76 -3.32 -0.48
C GLU A 266 -53.14 -2.87 -0.99
N MET A 267 -53.54 -1.62 -0.74
CA MET A 267 -54.84 -1.06 -1.12
C MET A 267 -54.84 -0.41 -2.51
N HIS A 268 -53.66 -0.09 -3.06
CA HIS A 268 -53.54 0.68 -4.31
C HIS A 268 -53.72 -0.16 -5.58
N GLY A 269 -53.41 -1.46 -5.52
CA GLY A 269 -53.49 -2.34 -6.66
C GLY A 269 -52.72 -3.66 -6.49
N SER A 270 -52.92 -4.58 -7.42
CA SER A 270 -52.28 -5.89 -7.36
C SER A 270 -50.81 -5.84 -7.79
N VAL A 271 -49.96 -6.57 -7.07
CA VAL A 271 -48.54 -6.75 -7.39
C VAL A 271 -48.17 -8.22 -7.43
N SER A 272 -46.96 -8.54 -7.87
CA SER A 272 -46.41 -9.90 -7.75
C SER A 272 -46.11 -10.24 -6.28
N ASP A 273 -46.30 -11.49 -5.88
CA ASP A 273 -46.12 -11.93 -4.48
C ASP A 273 -44.70 -11.71 -3.95
N THR A 274 -43.70 -11.67 -4.84
CA THR A 274 -42.31 -11.33 -4.53
C THR A 274 -42.15 -9.91 -3.98
N MET A 275 -43.09 -9.00 -4.23
CA MET A 275 -43.08 -7.65 -3.69
C MET A 275 -43.35 -7.62 -2.17
N TRP A 276 -44.02 -8.65 -1.65
CA TRP A 276 -44.28 -8.89 -0.23
C TRP A 276 -43.21 -9.78 0.44
N GLN A 277 -41.98 -9.74 -0.08
CA GLN A 277 -40.80 -10.40 0.49
C GLN A 277 -39.71 -9.36 0.78
N SER A 278 -38.68 -9.71 1.55
CA SER A 278 -37.62 -8.77 1.98
C SER A 278 -36.24 -9.21 1.48
N ASN A 279 -36.17 -9.72 0.25
CA ASN A 279 -34.99 -10.39 -0.32
C ASN A 279 -34.22 -9.58 -1.38
N SER A 280 -34.72 -8.44 -1.86
CA SER A 280 -33.99 -7.59 -2.83
C SER A 280 -34.24 -6.10 -2.62
N LEU A 281 -34.19 -5.68 -1.35
CA LEU A 281 -34.42 -4.29 -0.94
C LEU A 281 -33.55 -3.28 -1.74
N PRO A 282 -32.22 -3.46 -1.90
CA PRO A 282 -31.41 -2.48 -2.64
C PRO A 282 -31.79 -2.35 -4.10
N ALA A 283 -32.19 -3.46 -4.73
CA ALA A 283 -32.68 -3.44 -6.12
C ALA A 283 -34.05 -2.75 -6.23
N GLY A 284 -34.90 -2.90 -5.21
CA GLY A 284 -36.18 -2.19 -5.12
C GLY A 284 -35.99 -0.69 -5.07
N VAL A 285 -35.16 -0.19 -4.14
CA VAL A 285 -34.86 1.24 -4.02
C VAL A 285 -34.33 1.80 -5.33
N GLN A 286 -33.40 1.09 -5.99
CA GLN A 286 -32.87 1.50 -7.27
C GLN A 286 -33.95 1.58 -8.36
N CYS A 287 -34.77 0.53 -8.49
CA CYS A 287 -35.83 0.49 -9.50
C CYS A 287 -36.84 1.62 -9.31
N GLY A 288 -37.18 1.95 -8.06
CA GLY A 288 -38.04 3.08 -7.73
C GLY A 288 -37.40 4.43 -8.05
N ALA A 289 -36.15 4.64 -7.60
CA ALA A 289 -35.46 5.91 -7.75
C ALA A 289 -35.11 6.26 -9.20
N GLU A 290 -34.69 5.27 -9.99
CA GLU A 290 -34.32 5.44 -11.40
C GLU A 290 -35.51 5.24 -12.35
N GLU A 291 -36.68 4.87 -11.83
CA GLU A 291 -37.90 4.61 -12.62
C GLU A 291 -37.69 3.55 -13.71
N ILE A 292 -37.01 2.47 -13.32
CA ILE A 292 -36.68 1.31 -14.15
C ILE A 292 -37.28 0.03 -13.57
N ILE A 293 -37.45 -0.99 -14.42
CA ILE A 293 -38.05 -2.27 -14.04
C ILE A 293 -37.13 -3.43 -14.45
N GLN A 294 -36.55 -4.10 -13.46
CA GLN A 294 -35.57 -5.18 -13.66
C GLN A 294 -35.77 -6.34 -12.67
N GLY A 295 -35.26 -7.52 -13.03
CA GLY A 295 -35.33 -8.72 -12.20
C GLY A 295 -36.75 -9.04 -11.73
N GLN A 296 -36.92 -9.30 -10.43
CA GLN A 296 -38.21 -9.64 -9.83
C GLN A 296 -39.23 -8.50 -9.75
N PHE A 297 -38.83 -7.26 -10.07
CA PHE A 297 -39.74 -6.11 -10.17
C PHE A 297 -40.44 -6.06 -11.53
N ARG A 298 -40.01 -6.89 -12.50
CA ARG A 298 -40.67 -7.05 -13.80
C ARG A 298 -41.82 -8.05 -13.71
N SER A 299 -42.95 -7.71 -14.32
CA SER A 299 -44.07 -8.63 -14.49
C SER A 299 -44.54 -8.69 -15.95
N GLY A 300 -44.76 -9.91 -16.45
CA GLY A 300 -45.39 -10.15 -17.75
C GLY A 300 -46.91 -9.92 -17.71
N ASN A 301 -47.53 -9.97 -16.52
CA ASN A 301 -48.95 -9.69 -16.35
C ASN A 301 -49.16 -8.18 -16.24
N LYS A 302 -49.96 -7.61 -17.15
CA LYS A 302 -50.25 -6.16 -17.19
C LYS A 302 -50.82 -5.61 -15.87
N GLN A 303 -51.61 -6.39 -15.14
CA GLN A 303 -52.22 -5.95 -13.88
C GLN A 303 -51.22 -5.88 -12.71
N LYS A 304 -50.11 -6.62 -12.79
CA LYS A 304 -49.09 -6.71 -11.72
C LYS A 304 -47.82 -5.91 -12.03
N LYS A 305 -47.87 -5.02 -13.03
CA LYS A 305 -46.75 -4.16 -13.42
C LYS A 305 -46.62 -2.99 -12.45
N LEU A 306 -45.42 -2.77 -11.91
CA LEU A 306 -45.19 -1.68 -10.98
C LEU A 306 -45.35 -0.30 -11.63
N GLU A 307 -45.04 -0.17 -12.93
CA GLU A 307 -45.32 1.07 -13.66
C GLU A 307 -46.84 1.41 -13.71
N ASN A 308 -47.71 0.39 -13.69
CA ASN A 308 -49.17 0.59 -13.61
C ASN A 308 -49.63 0.80 -12.17
N TYR A 309 -49.00 0.14 -11.20
CA TYR A 309 -49.26 0.31 -9.77
C TYR A 309 -49.00 1.75 -9.30
N ILE A 310 -47.87 2.35 -9.71
CA ILE A 310 -47.55 3.76 -9.44
C ILE A 310 -48.52 4.70 -10.17
N GLY A 311 -48.96 4.30 -11.36
CA GLY A 311 -49.88 5.06 -12.19
C GLY A 311 -49.15 5.79 -13.32
N LYS A 312 -49.75 5.78 -14.51
CA LYS A 312 -49.15 6.34 -15.74
C LYS A 312 -48.92 7.86 -15.66
N GLU A 313 -49.68 8.56 -14.84
CA GLU A 313 -49.57 10.01 -14.63
C GLU A 313 -48.48 10.37 -13.61
N ALA A 314 -47.88 9.36 -12.95
CA ALA A 314 -46.76 9.53 -12.03
C ALA A 314 -45.45 8.90 -12.53
N TRP A 315 -45.52 7.75 -13.18
CA TRP A 315 -44.33 7.05 -13.67
C TRP A 315 -43.63 7.82 -14.79
N LYS A 316 -42.36 8.18 -14.58
CA LYS A 316 -41.53 9.02 -15.45
C LYS A 316 -42.10 10.42 -15.71
N VAL A 317 -42.91 10.93 -14.78
CA VAL A 317 -43.46 12.28 -14.83
C VAL A 317 -42.79 13.13 -13.73
N PRO A 318 -42.00 14.16 -14.10
CA PRO A 318 -41.41 15.07 -13.12
C PRO A 318 -42.49 15.80 -12.32
N LYS A 319 -42.30 15.91 -11.00
CA LYS A 319 -43.23 16.63 -10.09
C LYS A 319 -44.68 16.14 -10.17
N TYR A 320 -44.88 14.83 -10.39
CA TYR A 320 -46.19 14.19 -10.61
C TYR A 320 -47.24 14.49 -9.53
N TRP A 321 -46.82 14.66 -8.28
CA TRP A 321 -47.73 14.94 -7.18
C TRP A 321 -48.41 16.32 -7.28
N LYS A 322 -47.87 17.23 -8.11
CA LYS A 322 -48.52 18.50 -8.44
C LYS A 322 -49.56 18.38 -9.54
N SER A 323 -49.28 17.57 -10.56
CA SER A 323 -50.17 17.39 -11.72
C SER A 323 -51.27 16.36 -11.47
N ALA A 324 -51.00 15.34 -10.67
CA ALA A 324 -51.95 14.28 -10.31
C ALA A 324 -51.97 14.05 -8.78
N PRO A 325 -52.40 15.03 -7.98
CA PRO A 325 -52.39 14.97 -6.51
C PRO A 325 -53.34 13.90 -5.94
N TYR A 326 -54.33 13.46 -6.71
CA TYR A 326 -55.32 12.46 -6.30
C TYR A 326 -54.79 11.02 -6.30
N LEU A 327 -53.67 10.74 -6.97
CA LEU A 327 -53.10 9.39 -6.98
C LEU A 327 -52.63 8.99 -5.58
N PRO A 328 -52.79 7.73 -5.16
CA PRO A 328 -52.36 7.30 -3.82
C PRO A 328 -50.87 7.58 -3.55
N ILE A 329 -50.00 7.31 -4.53
CA ILE A 329 -48.57 7.62 -4.43
C ILE A 329 -48.29 9.13 -4.29
N SER A 330 -49.10 9.98 -4.92
CA SER A 330 -48.97 11.44 -4.83
C SER A 330 -49.36 11.96 -3.46
N LYS A 331 -50.43 11.42 -2.84
CA LYS A 331 -50.82 11.76 -1.47
C LYS A 331 -49.68 11.46 -0.49
N ILE A 332 -49.08 10.27 -0.60
CA ILE A 332 -47.94 9.88 0.23
C ILE A 332 -46.75 10.82 -0.01
N LYS A 333 -46.44 11.14 -1.27
CA LYS A 333 -45.36 12.06 -1.63
C LYS A 333 -45.55 13.45 -1.02
N ILE A 334 -46.77 13.99 -1.03
CA ILE A 334 -47.07 15.30 -0.46
C ILE A 334 -46.77 15.33 1.04
N GLU A 335 -47.20 14.32 1.79
CA GLU A 335 -46.96 14.24 3.23
C GLU A 335 -45.49 13.95 3.57
N VAL A 336 -44.82 13.09 2.81
CA VAL A 336 -43.38 12.82 2.98
C VAL A 336 -42.54 14.06 2.67
N ASP A 337 -42.86 14.80 1.61
CA ASP A 337 -42.16 16.05 1.31
C ASP A 337 -42.41 17.09 2.41
N LYS A 338 -43.64 17.19 2.92
CA LYS A 338 -43.95 18.08 4.05
C LYS A 338 -43.11 17.73 5.28
N LEU A 339 -43.05 16.44 5.65
CA LEU A 339 -42.22 15.96 6.76
C LEU A 339 -40.75 16.34 6.59
N ILE A 340 -40.19 16.16 5.38
CA ILE A 340 -38.81 16.51 5.07
C ILE A 340 -38.58 18.03 5.16
N GLN A 341 -39.50 18.84 4.62
CA GLN A 341 -39.39 20.30 4.68
C GLN A 341 -39.53 20.84 6.11
N ASP A 342 -40.44 20.31 6.92
CA ASP A 342 -40.59 20.69 8.32
C ASP A 342 -39.34 20.35 9.14
N ALA A 343 -38.71 19.20 8.84
CA ALA A 343 -37.42 18.83 9.42
C ALA A 343 -36.30 19.79 8.98
N PHE A 344 -36.26 20.18 7.71
CA PHE A 344 -35.28 21.17 7.21
C PHE A 344 -35.51 22.60 7.74
N ALA A 345 -36.74 22.93 8.13
CA ALA A 345 -37.04 24.23 8.74
C ALA A 345 -36.60 24.30 10.21
N SER A 346 -36.57 23.16 10.90
CA SER A 346 -36.24 23.06 12.33
C SER A 346 -34.80 22.59 12.59
N SER A 347 -34.18 21.92 11.62
CA SER A 347 -32.86 21.30 11.63
C SER A 347 -32.29 21.34 10.20
N ASP A 348 -31.00 21.15 9.98
CA ASP A 348 -30.41 21.07 8.63
C ASP A 348 -30.54 19.66 8.00
N ARG A 349 -31.14 18.72 8.71
CA ARG A 349 -31.20 17.30 8.34
C ARG A 349 -32.44 16.58 8.82
N ILE A 350 -32.82 15.53 8.10
CA ILE A 350 -33.86 14.55 8.47
C ILE A 350 -33.31 13.13 8.45
N SER A 351 -33.71 12.29 9.39
CA SER A 351 -33.27 10.89 9.45
C SER A 351 -34.13 9.97 8.60
N ILE A 352 -33.54 8.93 8.01
CA ILE A 352 -34.28 7.93 7.23
C ILE A 352 -35.20 7.09 8.12
N ALA A 353 -34.81 6.89 9.39
CA ALA A 353 -35.66 6.24 10.38
C ALA A 353 -36.95 7.05 10.60
N GLN A 354 -36.86 8.38 10.75
CA GLN A 354 -38.04 9.24 10.90
C GLN A 354 -39.01 9.13 9.71
N ILE A 355 -38.50 9.11 8.48
CA ILE A 355 -39.33 8.94 7.28
C ILE A 355 -39.98 7.55 7.26
N TYR A 356 -39.21 6.51 7.58
CA TYR A 356 -39.73 5.15 7.62
C TYR A 356 -40.79 4.99 8.71
N ASP A 357 -40.52 5.47 9.93
CA ASP A 357 -41.41 5.44 11.10
C ASP A 357 -42.74 6.12 10.82
N PHE A 358 -42.72 7.27 10.14
CA PHE A 358 -43.94 7.93 9.67
C PHE A 358 -44.78 7.04 8.73
N LEU A 359 -44.13 6.32 7.81
CA LEU A 359 -44.82 5.45 6.84
C LEU A 359 -45.30 4.14 7.45
N GLN A 360 -44.57 3.60 8.44
CA GLN A 360 -44.91 2.35 9.11
C GLN A 360 -45.80 2.53 10.35
N ASP A 361 -46.12 3.77 10.74
CA ASP A 361 -46.82 4.07 11.99
C ASP A 361 -48.05 3.17 12.18
N LYS A 362 -48.12 2.52 13.35
CA LYS A 362 -49.18 1.57 13.72
C LYS A 362 -50.54 2.26 13.84
N ASP A 363 -50.53 3.53 14.23
CA ASP A 363 -51.73 4.35 14.41
C ASP A 363 -51.99 5.25 13.18
N GLY A 364 -51.13 5.15 12.15
CA GLY A 364 -51.22 5.91 10.90
C GLY A 364 -52.03 5.21 9.81
N SER A 365 -52.29 5.93 8.71
CA SER A 365 -53.12 5.41 7.60
C SER A 365 -52.39 4.52 6.58
N TYR A 366 -51.06 4.45 6.66
CA TYR A 366 -50.20 3.81 5.64
C TYR A 366 -49.67 2.42 6.06
N GLY A 367 -49.20 2.26 7.28
CA GLY A 367 -48.74 0.97 7.83
C GLY A 367 -47.73 0.20 6.96
N PHE A 368 -46.76 0.85 6.34
CA PHE A 368 -45.80 0.23 5.41
C PHE A 368 -45.07 -0.98 6.00
N MET A 369 -45.20 -2.14 5.37
CA MET A 369 -44.55 -3.39 5.81
C MET A 369 -43.10 -3.47 5.33
N PRO A 370 -42.19 -4.14 6.05
CA PRO A 370 -40.77 -4.17 5.69
C PRO A 370 -40.46 -5.11 4.52
N CYS A 371 -40.82 -4.71 3.29
CA CYS A 371 -40.76 -5.55 2.08
C CYS A 371 -40.15 -4.84 0.86
N ASN A 372 -40.01 -5.58 -0.24
CA ASN A 372 -39.49 -5.10 -1.51
C ASN A 372 -40.37 -4.00 -2.11
N LEU A 373 -41.70 -4.05 -1.92
CA LEU A 373 -42.61 -2.99 -2.38
C LEU A 373 -42.33 -1.68 -1.67
N THR A 374 -42.17 -1.73 -0.35
CA THR A 374 -41.80 -0.55 0.46
C THR A 374 -40.47 0.03 0.03
N ALA A 375 -39.45 -0.81 -0.18
CA ALA A 375 -38.16 -0.36 -0.70
C ALA A 375 -38.29 0.35 -2.06
N PHE A 376 -39.10 -0.22 -2.97
CA PHE A 376 -39.38 0.38 -4.28
C PHE A 376 -40.12 1.71 -4.17
N VAL A 377 -41.18 1.76 -3.36
CA VAL A 377 -41.98 2.98 -3.17
C VAL A 377 -41.15 4.07 -2.50
N MET A 378 -40.38 3.77 -1.45
CA MET A 378 -39.48 4.76 -0.83
C MET A 378 -38.42 5.28 -1.80
N GLY A 379 -37.83 4.39 -2.63
CA GLY A 379 -36.93 4.82 -3.69
C GLY A 379 -37.58 5.80 -4.66
N PHE A 380 -38.83 5.52 -5.06
CA PHE A 380 -39.61 6.39 -5.95
C PHE A 380 -39.99 7.72 -5.29
N LEU A 381 -40.35 7.71 -3.99
CA LEU A 381 -40.73 8.90 -3.23
C LEU A 381 -39.55 9.83 -2.94
N LEU A 382 -38.34 9.28 -2.80
CA LEU A 382 -37.14 10.04 -2.40
C LEU A 382 -36.22 10.38 -3.58
N LYS A 383 -36.60 10.04 -4.82
CA LYS A 383 -35.74 10.20 -6.00
C LYS A 383 -35.29 11.64 -6.23
N GLU A 384 -36.13 12.63 -5.92
CA GLU A 384 -35.79 14.05 -6.09
C GLU A 384 -34.70 14.54 -5.14
N TYR A 385 -34.42 13.82 -4.05
CA TYR A 385 -33.33 14.13 -3.14
C TYR A 385 -31.99 13.54 -3.61
N THR A 386 -31.97 12.85 -4.76
CA THR A 386 -30.75 12.20 -5.31
C THR A 386 -30.10 12.94 -6.48
N ASP A 387 -30.54 14.16 -6.77
CA ASP A 387 -30.06 14.99 -7.89
C ASP A 387 -28.70 15.65 -7.65
N GLY A 388 -28.12 15.45 -6.46
CA GLY A 388 -26.84 16.02 -6.04
C GLY A 388 -26.96 17.33 -5.26
N THR A 389 -28.17 17.84 -5.01
CA THR A 389 -28.38 19.04 -4.19
C THR A 389 -28.44 18.76 -2.69
N TYR A 390 -28.60 17.49 -2.31
CA TYR A 390 -28.64 17.02 -0.92
C TYR A 390 -27.46 16.11 -0.62
N ASN A 391 -27.09 16.07 0.66
CA ASN A 391 -26.01 15.23 1.16
C ASN A 391 -26.54 14.08 2.02
N TYR A 392 -25.85 12.95 1.94
CA TYR A 392 -25.94 11.84 2.87
C TYR A 392 -25.01 12.10 4.06
N SER A 393 -25.48 11.78 5.26
CA SER A 393 -24.63 11.71 6.45
C SER A 393 -24.98 10.50 7.32
N ASP A 394 -23.99 9.86 7.93
CA ASP A 394 -24.19 8.89 9.04
C ASP A 394 -23.67 9.42 10.40
N GLY A 395 -23.44 10.74 10.47
CA GLY A 395 -22.84 11.41 11.61
C GLY A 395 -21.32 11.26 11.71
N THR A 396 -20.67 10.49 10.82
CA THR A 396 -19.21 10.38 10.70
C THR A 396 -18.72 10.72 9.29
N VAL A 397 -19.44 10.25 8.27
CA VAL A 397 -19.13 10.43 6.85
C VAL A 397 -20.22 11.30 6.23
N ASN A 398 -19.80 12.34 5.50
CA ASN A 398 -20.65 13.14 4.64
C ASN A 398 -20.32 12.84 3.17
N ASP A 399 -21.34 12.61 2.35
CA ASP A 399 -21.21 12.34 0.91
C ASP A 399 -22.40 12.92 0.16
N VAL A 400 -22.32 13.04 -1.16
CA VAL A 400 -23.47 13.45 -1.98
C VAL A 400 -24.54 12.37 -1.93
N LEU A 401 -25.79 12.74 -1.67
CA LEU A 401 -26.90 11.80 -1.74
C LEU A 401 -27.17 11.44 -3.21
N LYS A 402 -26.61 10.31 -3.65
CA LYS A 402 -26.93 9.66 -4.93
C LYS A 402 -27.78 8.42 -4.70
N VAL A 403 -28.35 7.86 -5.77
CA VAL A 403 -29.13 6.60 -5.73
C VAL A 403 -28.38 5.49 -4.98
N THR A 404 -27.06 5.38 -5.12
CA THR A 404 -26.24 4.42 -4.36
C THR A 404 -26.39 4.59 -2.84
N LYS A 405 -26.31 5.81 -2.32
CA LYS A 405 -26.46 6.11 -0.89
C LYS A 405 -27.91 5.96 -0.43
N LEU A 406 -28.88 6.32 -1.28
CA LEU A 406 -30.29 6.08 -1.01
C LEU A 406 -30.59 4.57 -0.87
N LYS A 407 -30.00 3.72 -1.72
CA LYS A 407 -30.10 2.26 -1.61
C LYS A 407 -29.58 1.75 -0.27
N GLU A 408 -28.43 2.24 0.17
CA GLU A 408 -27.82 1.86 1.45
C GLU A 408 -28.76 2.22 2.61
N MET A 409 -29.17 3.49 2.71
CA MET A 409 -29.96 3.96 3.86
C MET A 409 -31.35 3.32 3.96
N VAL A 410 -32.09 3.26 2.85
CA VAL A 410 -33.46 2.69 2.83
C VAL A 410 -33.43 1.18 3.06
N SER A 411 -32.48 0.47 2.44
CA SER A 411 -32.41 -0.98 2.63
C SER A 411 -32.01 -1.36 4.04
N GLU A 412 -31.14 -0.58 4.68
CA GLU A 412 -30.68 -0.87 6.04
C GLU A 412 -31.77 -0.59 7.07
N ILE A 413 -32.53 0.50 6.96
CA ILE A 413 -33.66 0.75 7.87
C ILE A 413 -34.72 -0.36 7.74
N ILE A 414 -35.07 -0.78 6.52
CA ILE A 414 -36.02 -1.89 6.34
C ILE A 414 -35.48 -3.19 6.94
N LYS A 415 -34.19 -3.50 6.76
CA LYS A 415 -33.56 -4.68 7.38
C LYS A 415 -33.58 -4.61 8.90
N HIS A 416 -33.32 -3.43 9.47
CA HIS A 416 -33.35 -3.20 10.91
C HIS A 416 -34.72 -3.53 11.50
N GLN A 417 -35.79 -3.28 10.76
CA GLN A 417 -37.17 -3.56 11.17
C GLN A 417 -37.53 -5.04 11.05
N VAL A 418 -36.93 -5.77 10.10
CA VAL A 418 -37.07 -7.24 10.02
C VAL A 418 -36.27 -7.92 11.13
N ASN A 419 -35.01 -7.51 11.28
CA ASN A 419 -34.06 -8.05 12.24
C ASN A 419 -33.30 -6.88 12.89
N PRO A 420 -33.58 -6.56 14.17
CA PRO A 420 -32.92 -5.46 14.88
C PRO A 420 -31.39 -5.56 14.81
N ILE A 421 -30.77 -4.56 14.20
CA ILE A 421 -29.30 -4.45 14.06
C ILE A 421 -28.72 -3.85 15.35
N PRO A 422 -27.84 -4.56 16.08
CA PRO A 422 -27.19 -4.01 17.26
C PRO A 422 -26.37 -2.77 16.90
N ARG A 423 -26.53 -1.69 17.68
CA ARG A 423 -25.84 -0.40 17.43
C ARG A 423 -26.13 0.20 16.05
N TYR A 424 -27.38 0.13 15.61
CA TYR A 424 -27.83 0.79 14.40
C TYR A 424 -27.41 2.27 14.38
N LYS A 425 -26.76 2.68 13.29
CA LYS A 425 -26.42 4.07 13.04
C LYS A 425 -27.43 4.65 12.09
N ASP A 426 -28.14 5.66 12.54
CA ASP A 426 -29.10 6.37 11.72
C ASP A 426 -28.39 7.14 10.59
N LYS A 427 -29.11 7.36 9.50
CA LYS A 427 -28.60 7.94 8.25
C LYS A 427 -29.51 9.08 7.85
N TYR A 428 -28.90 10.17 7.42
CA TYR A 428 -29.57 11.45 7.26
C TYR A 428 -29.52 11.92 5.82
N ILE A 429 -30.60 12.58 5.41
CA ILE A 429 -30.63 13.48 4.27
C ILE A 429 -30.38 14.88 4.83
N VAL A 430 -29.37 15.57 4.31
CA VAL A 430 -28.89 16.87 4.79
C VAL A 430 -29.05 17.90 3.67
N THR A 431 -29.59 19.07 3.99
CA THR A 431 -29.70 20.19 3.05
C THR A 431 -28.40 20.99 3.01
N THR A 432 -28.02 21.51 1.84
CA THR A 432 -26.87 22.43 1.70
C THR A 432 -27.40 23.86 1.71
N THR A 433 -26.86 24.73 2.57
CA THR A 433 -27.26 26.15 2.61
C THR A 433 -26.92 26.87 1.30
N ALA A 434 -27.57 28.00 1.03
CA ALA A 434 -27.29 28.79 -0.19
C ALA A 434 -25.84 29.30 -0.19
N GLU A 435 -25.32 29.65 0.99
CA GLU A 435 -23.97 30.11 1.25
C GLU A 435 -22.95 29.00 1.01
N GLU A 436 -23.16 27.79 1.53
CA GLU A 436 -22.25 26.66 1.26
C GLU A 436 -22.21 26.28 -0.23
N ARG A 437 -23.35 26.37 -0.92
CA ARG A 437 -23.38 26.18 -2.38
C ARG A 437 -22.56 27.25 -3.10
N ALA A 438 -22.76 28.52 -2.74
CA ALA A 438 -21.99 29.63 -3.33
C ALA A 438 -20.49 29.49 -3.04
N PHE A 439 -20.10 29.03 -1.86
CA PHE A 439 -18.71 28.70 -1.52
C PHE A 439 -18.14 27.59 -2.41
N ASN A 440 -18.89 26.50 -2.62
CA ASN A 440 -18.45 25.40 -3.47
C ASN A 440 -18.29 25.83 -4.94
N GLU A 441 -19.24 26.60 -5.47
CA GLU A 441 -19.19 27.16 -6.83
C GLU A 441 -18.05 28.16 -7.00
N ALA A 442 -17.87 29.08 -6.04
CA ALA A 442 -16.77 30.04 -6.04
C ALA A 442 -15.41 29.32 -5.99
N SER A 443 -15.27 28.33 -5.11
CA SER A 443 -14.02 27.56 -4.96
C SER A 443 -13.71 26.73 -6.21
N SER A 444 -14.73 26.15 -6.84
CA SER A 444 -14.60 25.44 -8.12
C SER A 444 -14.03 26.35 -9.20
N LYS A 445 -14.50 27.60 -9.28
CA LYS A 445 -14.06 28.57 -10.28
C LYS A 445 -12.69 29.17 -9.98
N VAL A 446 -12.46 29.61 -8.75
CA VAL A 446 -11.21 30.28 -8.33
C VAL A 446 -9.99 29.37 -8.44
N PHE A 447 -10.14 28.09 -8.08
CA PHE A 447 -9.04 27.12 -8.05
C PHE A 447 -9.08 26.11 -9.21
N GLU A 448 -9.99 26.30 -10.17
CA GLU A 448 -10.22 25.39 -11.29
C GLU A 448 -10.38 23.92 -10.84
N ILE A 449 -11.24 23.71 -9.84
CA ILE A 449 -11.58 22.39 -9.30
C ILE A 449 -12.90 21.96 -9.97
N PRO A 450 -13.01 20.74 -10.52
CA PRO A 450 -14.28 20.24 -11.03
C PRO A 450 -15.38 20.31 -9.97
N ILE A 451 -16.51 20.97 -10.27
CA ILE A 451 -17.61 21.22 -9.32
C ILE A 451 -18.13 19.94 -8.63
N ILE A 452 -18.08 18.80 -9.32
CA ILE A 452 -18.45 17.48 -8.77
C ILE A 452 -17.59 17.05 -7.57
N LEU A 453 -16.41 17.65 -7.39
CA LEU A 453 -15.49 17.43 -6.28
C LEU A 453 -15.65 18.47 -5.16
N CYS A 454 -16.50 19.49 -5.36
CA CYS A 454 -16.81 20.54 -4.40
C CYS A 454 -18.23 20.34 -3.86
N ASN A 455 -18.41 19.33 -3.00
CA ASN A 455 -19.74 18.87 -2.55
C ASN A 455 -20.00 19.04 -1.04
N SER A 456 -18.95 19.19 -0.24
CA SER A 456 -19.00 19.48 1.18
C SER A 456 -17.88 20.45 1.53
N VAL A 457 -18.04 21.18 2.64
CA VAL A 457 -17.02 22.14 3.10
C VAL A 457 -15.66 21.46 3.28
N GLU A 458 -15.64 20.26 3.88
CA GLU A 458 -14.41 19.52 4.17
C GLU A 458 -13.72 19.01 2.90
N GLN A 459 -14.49 18.43 1.96
CA GLN A 459 -13.93 17.96 0.69
C GLN A 459 -13.40 19.14 -0.12
N THR A 460 -14.20 20.20 -0.27
CA THR A 460 -13.81 21.41 -1.01
C THR A 460 -12.56 22.04 -0.41
N ARG A 461 -12.46 22.15 0.92
CA ARG A 461 -11.27 22.64 1.62
C ARG A 461 -10.02 21.82 1.26
N GLU A 462 -10.10 20.50 1.28
CA GLU A 462 -8.94 19.66 0.97
C GLU A 462 -8.51 19.82 -0.50
N ARG A 463 -9.46 20.01 -1.41
CA ARG A 463 -9.15 20.33 -2.82
C ARG A 463 -8.51 21.71 -2.98
N ILE A 464 -8.98 22.71 -2.24
CA ILE A 464 -8.36 24.05 -2.20
C ILE A 464 -6.91 23.93 -1.74
N ARG A 465 -6.63 23.20 -0.64
CA ARG A 465 -5.26 22.96 -0.15
C ARG A 465 -4.38 22.33 -1.20
N GLN A 466 -4.89 21.36 -1.95
CA GLN A 466 -4.14 20.71 -3.03
C GLN A 466 -3.78 21.71 -4.13
N LYS A 467 -4.74 22.52 -4.57
CA LYS A 467 -4.51 23.55 -5.60
C LYS A 467 -3.59 24.68 -5.15
N MET A 468 -3.66 25.09 -3.88
CA MET A 468 -2.75 26.10 -3.33
C MET A 468 -1.28 25.67 -3.39
N LYS A 469 -0.98 24.36 -3.38
CA LYS A 469 0.40 23.85 -3.56
C LYS A 469 0.97 24.15 -4.94
N ASP A 470 0.12 24.28 -5.95
CA ASP A 470 0.55 24.53 -7.33
C ASP A 470 0.93 26.01 -7.56
N LEU A 471 0.58 26.91 -6.63
CA LEU A 471 0.69 28.37 -6.79
C LEU A 471 2.09 28.96 -6.53
N SER A 472 3.09 28.17 -6.16
CA SER A 472 4.48 28.60 -5.87
C SER A 472 4.70 29.55 -4.67
N PHE A 473 3.69 30.32 -4.24
CA PHE A 473 3.67 31.06 -2.98
C PHE A 473 2.26 31.10 -2.36
N PRO A 474 2.14 31.39 -1.03
CA PRO A 474 0.84 31.48 -0.35
C PRO A 474 -0.08 32.56 -0.95
N VAL A 475 -1.40 32.33 -0.95
CA VAL A 475 -2.37 33.24 -1.60
C VAL A 475 -2.48 34.63 -0.95
N TRP A 476 -2.10 34.79 0.33
CA TRP A 476 -2.14 36.10 0.99
C TRP A 476 -1.21 37.14 0.35
N VAL A 477 -0.17 36.71 -0.38
CA VAL A 477 0.74 37.62 -1.09
C VAL A 477 0.05 38.40 -2.20
N LEU A 478 -1.09 37.91 -2.69
CA LEU A 478 -1.89 38.58 -3.73
C LEU A 478 -2.39 39.95 -3.28
N LYS A 479 -2.50 40.19 -1.97
CA LYS A 479 -2.86 41.50 -1.40
C LYS A 479 -1.91 42.61 -1.82
N TYR A 480 -0.64 42.29 -2.06
CA TYR A 480 0.40 43.27 -2.43
C TYR A 480 0.39 43.65 -3.91
N VAL A 481 -0.48 43.05 -4.72
CA VAL A 481 -0.67 43.38 -6.15
C VAL A 481 -2.09 43.83 -6.48
N LEU A 482 -2.93 44.05 -5.45
CA LEU A 482 -4.29 44.56 -5.64
C LEU A 482 -4.32 46.02 -6.12
N GLU A 483 -3.28 46.81 -5.85
CA GLU A 483 -3.22 48.20 -6.28
C GLU A 483 -3.16 48.34 -7.80
N ASP A 484 -2.41 47.43 -8.44
CA ASP A 484 -2.16 47.39 -9.88
C ASP A 484 -3.17 46.51 -10.65
N ALA A 485 -4.14 45.91 -9.96
CA ALA A 485 -5.12 45.02 -10.55
C ALA A 485 -6.41 45.76 -10.96
N GLU A 486 -6.90 45.48 -12.18
CA GLU A 486 -8.24 45.90 -12.61
C GLU A 486 -9.28 44.94 -12.01
N LEU A 487 -9.99 45.39 -10.98
CA LEU A 487 -10.99 44.58 -10.25
C LEU A 487 -12.41 45.07 -10.56
N LYS A 488 -13.35 44.14 -10.70
CA LYS A 488 -14.80 44.41 -10.81
C LYS A 488 -15.44 44.73 -9.47
N SER A 489 -14.85 44.25 -8.38
CA SER A 489 -15.31 44.39 -6.99
C SER A 489 -14.39 45.30 -6.18
N SER A 490 -14.82 45.71 -4.98
CA SER A 490 -13.97 46.52 -4.12
C SER A 490 -12.69 45.77 -3.71
N LYS A 491 -11.59 46.51 -3.54
CA LYS A 491 -10.30 45.94 -3.10
C LYS A 491 -10.42 45.29 -1.73
N GLU A 492 -11.23 45.90 -0.86
CA GLU A 492 -11.55 45.42 0.48
C GLU A 492 -12.22 44.05 0.43
N THR A 493 -13.24 43.87 -0.44
CA THR A 493 -13.93 42.59 -0.63
C THR A 493 -13.00 41.50 -1.13
N VAL A 494 -12.16 41.79 -2.13
CA VAL A 494 -11.21 40.80 -2.68
C VAL A 494 -10.14 40.43 -1.64
N SER A 495 -9.66 41.42 -0.88
CA SER A 495 -8.72 41.21 0.23
C SER A 495 -9.30 40.33 1.34
N GLU A 496 -10.57 40.56 1.71
CA GLU A 496 -11.28 39.75 2.70
C GLU A 496 -11.51 38.31 2.23
N LEU A 497 -11.84 38.10 0.95
CA LEU A 497 -11.91 36.76 0.36
C LEU A 497 -10.56 36.04 0.38
N ILE A 498 -9.45 36.74 0.11
CA ILE A 498 -8.10 36.17 0.22
C ILE A 498 -7.82 35.72 1.66
N ASP A 499 -8.25 36.49 2.66
CA ASP A 499 -8.14 36.08 4.07
C ASP A 499 -8.97 34.84 4.35
N TYR A 500 -10.25 34.83 3.98
CA TYR A 500 -11.09 33.66 4.24
C TYR A 500 -10.62 32.41 3.52
N TYR A 501 -10.09 32.51 2.30
CA TYR A 501 -9.49 31.36 1.62
C TYR A 501 -8.18 30.90 2.27
N SER A 502 -7.36 31.83 2.78
CA SER A 502 -6.19 31.50 3.61
C SER A 502 -6.61 30.83 4.93
N GLY A 503 -7.74 31.28 5.49
CA GLY A 503 -8.33 30.79 6.72
C GLY A 503 -8.91 29.40 6.60
N ILE A 504 -9.75 29.14 5.60
CA ILE A 504 -10.36 27.82 5.41
C ILE A 504 -9.30 26.77 5.07
N ALA A 505 -8.24 27.16 4.36
CA ALA A 505 -7.13 26.26 4.10
C ALA A 505 -6.36 25.94 5.39
N ASN A 506 -6.22 26.87 6.34
CA ASN A 506 -5.58 26.61 7.63
C ASN A 506 -6.22 27.46 8.74
N ASN A 507 -7.16 26.87 9.47
CA ASN A 507 -7.96 27.59 10.46
C ASN A 507 -7.14 28.12 11.63
N ASN A 508 -5.93 27.60 11.87
CA ASN A 508 -5.01 28.18 12.86
C ASN A 508 -4.58 29.61 12.49
N ASN A 509 -4.76 30.02 11.23
CA ASN A 509 -4.51 31.38 10.76
C ASN A 509 -5.61 32.37 11.20
N PHE A 510 -6.77 31.89 11.64
CA PHE A 510 -7.79 32.70 12.31
C PHE A 510 -7.71 32.47 13.81
N SER A 511 -7.87 33.54 14.61
CA SER A 511 -8.04 33.42 16.06
C SER A 511 -9.15 32.39 16.37
N ALA A 512 -8.91 31.46 17.30
CA ALA A 512 -9.62 30.21 17.64
C ALA A 512 -11.16 30.25 17.83
N SER A 513 -11.90 30.96 16.98
CA SER A 513 -13.29 31.38 17.15
C SER A 513 -14.19 31.06 15.96
N LYS A 514 -13.65 30.72 14.78
CA LYS A 514 -14.42 30.34 13.60
C LYS A 514 -14.10 28.91 13.16
N THR A 515 -15.13 28.11 12.90
CA THR A 515 -15.01 26.75 12.34
C THR A 515 -14.83 26.78 10.81
N ASP A 516 -14.47 25.65 10.20
CA ASP A 516 -14.40 25.50 8.74
C ASP A 516 -15.72 25.92 8.05
N SER A 517 -16.85 25.52 8.66
CA SER A 517 -18.20 25.83 8.16
C SER A 517 -18.52 27.32 8.28
N ASP A 518 -18.16 27.98 9.39
CA ASP A 518 -18.35 29.43 9.54
C ASP A 518 -17.58 30.24 8.48
N ILE A 519 -16.37 29.79 8.14
CA ILE A 519 -15.55 30.43 7.10
C ILE A 519 -16.15 30.17 5.72
N ALA A 520 -16.58 28.94 5.42
CA ALA A 520 -17.25 28.61 4.15
C ALA A 520 -18.53 29.43 3.95
N ILE A 521 -19.36 29.57 4.99
CA ILE A 521 -20.55 30.42 4.96
C ILE A 521 -20.17 31.89 4.72
N SER A 522 -19.12 32.38 5.38
CA SER A 522 -18.65 33.77 5.18
C SER A 522 -18.18 34.03 3.75
N ILE A 523 -17.44 33.08 3.14
CA ILE A 523 -17.04 33.14 1.72
C ILE A 523 -18.28 33.15 0.83
N GLY A 524 -19.19 32.19 1.05
CA GLY A 524 -20.42 32.05 0.28
C GLY A 524 -21.27 33.33 0.29
N LYS A 525 -21.45 33.91 1.47
CA LYS A 525 -22.18 35.17 1.65
C LYS A 525 -21.53 36.33 0.89
N LEU A 526 -20.21 36.51 1.02
CA LEU A 526 -19.49 37.56 0.28
C LEU A 526 -19.59 37.38 -1.23
N CYS A 527 -19.52 36.13 -1.72
CA CYS A 527 -19.67 35.80 -3.13
C CYS A 527 -21.08 36.08 -3.66
N ILE A 528 -22.13 35.85 -2.86
CA ILE A 528 -23.51 36.18 -3.21
C ILE A 528 -23.71 37.69 -3.29
N GLU A 529 -23.20 38.43 -2.30
CA GLU A 529 -23.33 39.89 -2.23
C GLU A 529 -22.48 40.60 -3.31
N ASN A 530 -21.38 39.99 -3.76
CA ASN A 530 -20.44 40.55 -4.73
C ASN A 530 -20.13 39.56 -5.88
N PRO A 531 -21.03 39.41 -6.88
CA PRO A 531 -20.87 38.42 -7.95
C PRO A 531 -19.59 38.56 -8.78
N GLY A 532 -19.05 39.78 -8.90
CA GLY A 532 -17.81 40.06 -9.61
C GLY A 532 -16.56 39.53 -8.90
N ALA A 533 -16.62 39.30 -7.58
CA ALA A 533 -15.45 39.02 -6.77
C ALA A 533 -14.85 37.64 -7.06
N ILE A 534 -15.68 36.70 -7.52
CA ILE A 534 -15.23 35.37 -7.94
C ILE A 534 -14.38 35.46 -9.21
N ASP A 535 -14.79 36.30 -10.18
CA ASP A 535 -14.01 36.52 -11.41
C ASP A 535 -12.67 37.20 -11.09
N ASP A 536 -12.71 38.22 -10.24
CA ASP A 536 -11.53 38.96 -9.81
C ASP A 536 -10.53 38.03 -9.13
N LEU A 537 -11.01 37.21 -8.19
CA LEU A 537 -10.17 36.27 -7.46
C LEU A 537 -9.64 35.14 -8.36
N ALA A 538 -10.45 34.62 -9.28
CA ALA A 538 -10.00 33.62 -10.26
C ALA A 538 -8.88 34.16 -11.17
N ALA A 539 -8.93 35.44 -11.55
CA ALA A 539 -7.86 36.07 -12.33
C ALA A 539 -6.58 36.29 -11.51
N LEU A 540 -6.69 36.47 -10.20
CA LEU A 540 -5.57 36.71 -9.29
C LEU A 540 -4.91 35.42 -8.78
N VAL A 541 -5.67 34.34 -8.55
CA VAL A 541 -5.17 33.08 -7.95
C VAL A 541 -4.45 32.24 -9.02
N THR A 542 -3.30 32.75 -9.47
CA THR A 542 -2.43 32.11 -10.44
C THR A 542 -0.99 32.11 -9.95
N LYS A 543 -0.20 31.17 -10.46
CA LYS A 543 1.22 31.01 -10.08
C LYS A 543 2.05 32.28 -10.34
N ASP A 544 1.79 32.96 -11.45
CA ASP A 544 2.52 34.17 -11.83
C ASP A 544 2.16 35.33 -10.92
N LYS A 545 0.86 35.53 -10.64
CA LYS A 545 0.40 36.58 -9.73
C LYS A 545 0.84 36.35 -8.28
N CYS A 546 0.86 35.11 -7.79
CA CYS A 546 1.44 34.80 -6.47
C CYS A 546 2.95 35.11 -6.44
N SER A 547 3.67 34.87 -7.54
CA SER A 547 5.10 35.21 -7.63
C SER A 547 5.34 36.71 -7.65
N ASP A 548 4.51 37.47 -8.35
CA ASP A 548 4.58 38.94 -8.38
C ASP A 548 4.17 39.54 -7.04
N GLY A 549 3.13 38.99 -6.39
CA GLY A 549 2.75 39.33 -5.02
C GLY A 549 3.89 39.11 -4.03
N MET A 550 4.59 37.98 -4.12
CA MET A 550 5.76 37.72 -3.27
C MET A 550 6.89 38.72 -3.53
N LYS A 551 7.18 39.08 -4.78
CA LYS A 551 8.19 40.12 -5.08
C LYS A 551 7.79 41.48 -4.49
N ALA A 552 6.52 41.87 -4.64
CA ALA A 552 5.99 43.11 -4.09
C ALA A 552 6.09 43.14 -2.56
N TYR A 553 5.77 42.01 -1.91
CA TYR A 553 5.96 41.84 -0.47
C TYR A 553 7.42 41.98 -0.05
N LEU A 554 8.34 41.29 -0.74
CA LEU A 554 9.77 41.30 -0.44
C LEU A 554 10.42 42.68 -0.63
N ASN A 555 9.87 43.55 -1.48
CA ASN A 555 10.32 44.94 -1.61
C ASN A 555 9.96 45.80 -0.39
N GLN A 556 8.95 45.39 0.39
CA GLN A 556 8.49 46.10 1.59
C GLN A 556 9.07 45.45 2.87
N TYR A 557 9.15 44.13 2.91
CA TYR A 557 9.63 43.36 4.06
C TYR A 557 11.09 43.70 4.41
N GLU A 558 11.35 44.03 5.67
CA GLU A 558 12.64 44.53 6.18
C GLU A 558 13.28 45.61 5.29
N GLY A 559 12.47 46.49 4.69
CA GLY A 559 12.96 47.57 3.83
C GLY A 559 13.59 47.09 2.51
N GLY A 560 13.25 45.89 2.03
CA GLY A 560 13.72 45.36 0.76
C GLY A 560 15.11 44.74 0.82
N ILE A 561 15.57 44.31 2.00
CA ILE A 561 16.94 43.82 2.19
C ILE A 561 17.28 42.61 1.31
N LEU A 562 16.35 41.67 1.10
CA LEU A 562 16.61 40.48 0.29
C LEU A 562 16.86 40.84 -1.19
N PRO A 563 15.97 41.58 -1.89
CA PRO A 563 16.26 42.08 -3.23
C PRO A 563 17.56 42.91 -3.32
N GLN A 564 17.87 43.72 -2.30
CA GLN A 564 19.10 44.53 -2.28
C GLN A 564 20.36 43.65 -2.24
N LEU A 565 20.41 42.66 -1.33
CA LEU A 565 21.52 41.72 -1.24
C LEU A 565 21.65 40.88 -2.52
N ALA A 566 20.53 40.47 -3.12
CA ALA A 566 20.51 39.74 -4.38
C ALA A 566 21.12 40.54 -5.54
N ASN A 567 20.80 41.84 -5.61
CA ASN A 567 21.39 42.78 -6.57
C ASN A 567 22.89 43.00 -6.33
N GLU A 568 23.33 43.15 -5.08
CA GLU A 568 24.76 43.28 -4.73
C GLU A 568 25.56 42.04 -5.16
N VAL A 569 25.00 40.86 -4.90
CA VAL A 569 25.57 39.57 -5.32
C VAL A 569 25.56 39.43 -6.85
N GLY A 570 24.55 39.98 -7.53
CA GLY A 570 24.36 39.88 -8.98
C GLY A 570 23.76 38.54 -9.39
N ASP A 571 22.76 38.05 -8.65
CA ASP A 571 22.14 36.74 -8.86
C ASP A 571 21.12 36.69 -10.01
N GLY A 572 20.84 37.83 -10.66
CA GLY A 572 19.88 37.94 -11.77
C GLY A 572 18.43 37.67 -11.36
N GLY A 573 18.06 37.90 -10.10
CA GLY A 573 16.71 37.68 -9.57
C GLY A 573 16.44 36.23 -9.14
N GLN A 574 17.46 35.38 -9.03
CA GLN A 574 17.31 33.98 -8.62
C GLN A 574 16.92 33.79 -7.15
N PHE A 575 17.01 34.84 -6.32
CA PHE A 575 16.56 34.81 -4.92
C PHE A 575 15.12 34.35 -4.79
N ILE A 576 14.24 34.67 -5.75
CA ILE A 576 12.85 34.23 -5.72
C ILE A 576 12.73 32.71 -5.88
N ASN A 577 13.59 32.10 -6.70
CA ASN A 577 13.64 30.65 -6.88
C ASN A 577 14.28 29.97 -5.66
N ARG A 578 15.27 30.62 -5.02
CA ARG A 578 15.86 30.14 -3.77
C ARG A 578 14.82 30.15 -2.65
N LEU A 579 14.06 31.24 -2.53
CA LEU A 579 12.97 31.36 -1.58
C LEU A 579 11.88 30.33 -1.86
N LYS A 580 11.45 30.19 -3.12
CA LYS A 580 10.46 29.18 -3.51
C LYS A 580 10.82 27.77 -3.03
N LYS A 581 12.09 27.35 -3.14
CA LYS A 581 12.53 26.04 -2.62
C LYS A 581 12.33 25.87 -1.11
N LYS A 582 12.34 26.96 -0.34
CA LYS A 582 12.04 26.94 1.11
C LYS A 582 10.54 26.72 1.37
N PHE A 583 9.67 27.14 0.46
CA PHE A 583 8.23 26.86 0.50
C PHE A 583 7.90 25.47 -0.06
N ASP A 584 8.64 24.96 -1.05
CA ASP A 584 8.41 23.63 -1.64
C ASP A 584 8.76 22.44 -0.71
N ALA A 585 9.52 22.66 0.38
CA ALA A 585 10.14 21.60 1.18
C ALA A 585 9.19 20.82 2.13
N ASP A 586 8.02 21.37 2.49
CA ASP A 586 7.04 20.71 3.37
C ASP A 586 5.60 21.03 2.89
N ALA A 587 4.72 20.03 2.91
CA ALA A 587 3.35 20.11 2.46
C ALA A 587 2.49 21.10 3.27
N ALA A 588 2.89 21.45 4.49
CA ALA A 588 2.24 22.45 5.34
C ALA A 588 2.53 23.92 4.92
N ASN A 589 3.52 24.15 4.05
CA ASN A 589 4.10 25.47 3.81
C ASN A 589 3.27 26.41 2.94
N TRP A 590 2.35 25.84 2.18
CA TRP A 590 1.46 26.52 1.25
C TRP A 590 0.30 27.25 1.95
N VAL A 591 0.12 26.92 3.22
CA VAL A 591 -0.96 27.42 4.08
C VAL A 591 -0.43 28.20 5.27
N TRP A 592 0.84 28.60 5.19
CA TRP A 592 1.50 29.40 6.20
C TRP A 592 0.87 30.78 6.33
N ASN A 593 0.74 31.19 7.59
CA ASN A 593 0.55 32.59 7.93
C ASN A 593 1.81 33.41 7.59
N MET A 594 1.66 34.73 7.69
CA MET A 594 2.74 35.68 7.42
C MET A 594 3.97 35.44 8.29
N ASP A 595 3.80 35.13 9.58
CA ASP A 595 4.91 34.90 10.52
C ASP A 595 5.82 33.72 10.11
N THR A 596 5.22 32.61 9.70
CA THR A 596 5.99 31.42 9.28
C THR A 596 6.70 31.67 7.95
N ALA A 597 6.05 32.40 7.03
CA ALA A 597 6.67 32.82 5.78
C ALA A 597 7.85 33.77 6.02
N ASN A 598 7.73 34.70 6.96
CA ASN A 598 8.77 35.65 7.36
C ASN A 598 10.04 34.93 7.84
N GLN A 599 9.91 33.91 8.70
CA GLN A 599 11.06 33.11 9.15
C GLN A 599 11.84 32.48 7.98
N LYS A 600 11.16 32.03 6.92
CA LYS A 600 11.83 31.49 5.73
C LYS A 600 12.47 32.56 4.87
N ILE A 601 11.89 33.75 4.82
CA ILE A 601 12.51 34.90 4.17
C ILE A 601 13.79 35.27 4.92
N ASP A 602 13.77 35.29 6.25
CA ASP A 602 14.93 35.59 7.10
C ASP A 602 16.06 34.57 6.91
N GLU A 603 15.73 33.28 6.78
CA GLU A 603 16.71 32.24 6.44
C GLU A 603 17.43 32.51 5.10
N VAL A 604 16.70 32.98 4.09
CA VAL A 604 17.28 33.32 2.77
C VAL A 604 18.05 34.63 2.84
N ILE A 605 17.58 35.63 3.59
CA ILE A 605 18.35 36.85 3.87
C ILE A 605 19.70 36.50 4.48
N LEU A 606 19.73 35.59 5.46
CA LEU A 606 20.96 35.13 6.09
C LEU A 606 21.89 34.41 5.10
N GLU A 607 21.36 33.57 4.22
CA GLU A 607 22.15 32.95 3.14
C GLU A 607 22.81 34.00 2.23
N TYR A 608 22.07 35.03 1.81
CA TYR A 608 22.62 36.09 0.96
C TYR A 608 23.63 36.98 1.70
N LYS A 609 23.43 37.26 2.99
CA LYS A 609 24.43 37.94 3.84
C LYS A 609 25.75 37.15 3.88
N ILE A 610 25.68 35.82 3.98
CA ILE A 610 26.86 34.95 3.93
C ILE A 610 27.56 35.04 2.56
N VAL A 611 26.82 35.08 1.45
CA VAL A 611 27.42 35.22 0.10
C VAL A 611 28.14 36.55 -0.03
N VAL A 612 27.49 37.66 0.33
CA VAL A 612 28.09 39.01 0.30
C VAL A 612 29.37 39.05 1.11
N GLN A 613 29.34 38.55 2.35
CA GLN A 613 30.51 38.56 3.21
C GLN A 613 31.60 37.60 2.72
N SER A 614 31.23 36.45 2.18
CA SER A 614 32.19 35.51 1.59
C SER A 614 32.91 36.11 0.38
N ASN A 615 32.21 36.89 -0.45
CA ASN A 615 32.77 37.57 -1.63
C ASN A 615 33.82 38.64 -1.29
N LYS A 616 33.91 39.09 -0.03
CA LYS A 616 35.02 39.95 0.41
C LYS A 616 36.32 39.19 0.59
N THR A 617 36.22 37.87 0.83
CA THR A 617 37.35 36.99 1.15
C THR A 617 37.69 36.03 -0.02
N LEU A 618 36.68 35.64 -0.78
CA LEU A 618 36.74 34.64 -1.85
C LEU A 618 36.43 35.27 -3.21
N PRO A 619 36.75 34.57 -4.33
CA PRO A 619 36.25 34.94 -5.65
C PRO A 619 34.74 35.13 -5.65
N LYS A 620 34.26 36.08 -6.46
CA LYS A 620 32.84 36.46 -6.52
C LYS A 620 31.97 35.24 -6.85
N ASN A 621 31.03 34.94 -5.95
CA ASN A 621 29.99 33.95 -6.09
C ASN A 621 28.61 34.61 -6.12
N ILE A 622 27.71 34.04 -6.93
CA ILE A 622 26.34 34.56 -7.12
C ILE A 622 25.26 33.77 -6.36
N SER A 623 25.65 32.76 -5.60
CA SER A 623 24.72 31.88 -4.88
C SER A 623 25.34 31.34 -3.59
N PHE A 624 24.49 30.99 -2.62
CA PHE A 624 24.90 30.40 -1.35
C PHE A 624 25.65 29.08 -1.54
N ASP A 625 25.10 28.15 -2.31
CA ASP A 625 25.73 26.85 -2.54
C ASP A 625 27.08 26.99 -3.27
N GLY A 626 27.19 27.98 -4.17
CA GLY A 626 28.46 28.34 -4.82
C GLY A 626 29.51 28.85 -3.82
N ALA A 627 29.12 29.77 -2.93
CA ALA A 627 30.01 30.29 -1.89
C ALA A 627 30.50 29.19 -0.93
N ILE A 628 29.62 28.28 -0.49
CA ILE A 628 30.00 27.15 0.37
C ILE A 628 30.93 26.17 -0.35
N ARG A 629 30.71 25.93 -1.65
CA ARG A 629 31.62 25.12 -2.47
C ARG A 629 33.00 25.77 -2.57
N GLU A 630 33.06 27.09 -2.81
CA GLU A 630 34.33 27.81 -2.87
C GLU A 630 35.10 27.74 -1.54
N TRP A 631 34.42 27.91 -0.40
CA TRP A 631 35.02 27.68 0.92
C TRP A 631 35.58 26.26 1.07
N THR A 632 34.82 25.26 0.61
CA THR A 632 35.19 23.84 0.62
C THR A 632 36.42 23.57 -0.27
N ASP A 633 36.51 24.25 -1.42
CA ASP A 633 37.63 24.14 -2.35
C ASP A 633 38.90 24.78 -1.78
N LYS A 634 38.78 25.96 -1.16
CA LYS A 634 39.89 26.58 -0.40
C LYS A 634 40.38 25.67 0.71
N CYS A 635 39.49 25.06 1.48
CA CYS A 635 39.87 24.08 2.49
C CYS A 635 40.62 22.88 1.90
N GLY A 636 40.31 22.48 0.67
CA GLY A 636 41.04 21.42 -0.05
C GLY A 636 42.48 21.77 -0.41
N MET A 637 42.82 23.06 -0.47
CA MET A 637 44.19 23.53 -0.71
C MET A 637 45.00 23.73 0.56
N ILE A 638 44.37 23.57 1.74
CA ILE A 638 45.08 23.63 3.02
C ILE A 638 45.82 22.30 3.22
N ARG A 639 47.15 22.38 3.41
CA ARG A 639 48.04 21.23 3.57
C ARG A 639 48.35 20.91 5.05
N ILE A 640 47.52 21.42 5.96
CA ILE A 640 47.65 21.23 7.40
C ILE A 640 46.35 20.63 7.91
N SER A 641 46.42 19.50 8.62
CA SER A 641 45.24 18.92 9.26
C SER A 641 44.72 19.83 10.36
N TYR A 642 43.41 20.13 10.32
CA TYR A 642 42.71 20.84 11.38
C TYR A 642 42.90 20.16 12.73
N LEU A 643 42.74 18.83 12.78
CA LEU A 643 42.83 18.04 14.01
C LEU A 643 44.24 18.02 14.57
N TYR A 644 45.26 17.98 13.70
CA TYR A 644 46.66 17.99 14.12
C TYR A 644 47.06 19.37 14.67
N ALA A 645 46.64 20.44 14.00
CA ALA A 645 46.93 21.82 14.41
C ALA A 645 45.90 22.42 15.39
N LYS A 646 45.02 21.61 16.00
CA LYS A 646 43.85 22.09 16.76
C LYS A 646 44.16 23.16 17.81
N ASN A 647 45.31 23.05 18.48
CA ASN A 647 45.73 23.97 19.54
C ASN A 647 46.53 25.19 19.05
N TYR A 648 46.73 25.33 17.73
CA TYR A 648 47.58 26.35 17.12
C TYR A 648 46.82 27.32 16.20
N TRP A 649 45.50 27.16 16.06
CA TRP A 649 44.66 28.02 15.21
C TRP A 649 44.41 29.42 15.79
N GLU A 650 44.72 29.65 17.07
CA GLU A 650 44.60 30.96 17.73
C GLU A 650 43.22 31.61 17.44
N ASP A 651 43.19 32.86 16.97
CA ASP A 651 41.96 33.61 16.66
C ASP A 651 41.10 32.98 15.54
N LEU A 652 41.68 32.08 14.72
CA LEU A 652 40.97 31.37 13.66
C LEU A 652 40.31 30.07 14.13
N SER A 653 40.49 29.66 15.39
CA SER A 653 40.06 28.34 15.89
C SER A 653 38.61 28.00 15.54
N GLU A 654 37.69 28.91 15.78
CA GLU A 654 36.26 28.67 15.56
C GLU A 654 35.87 28.68 14.07
N LEU A 655 36.40 29.61 13.28
CA LEU A 655 36.20 29.61 11.84
C LEU A 655 36.72 28.31 11.21
N MET A 656 37.90 27.86 11.62
CA MET A 656 38.51 26.63 11.11
C MET A 656 37.74 25.37 11.54
N GLU A 657 37.13 25.37 12.73
CA GLU A 657 36.23 24.31 13.15
C GLU A 657 34.97 24.23 12.28
N ILE A 658 34.33 25.37 12.01
CA ILE A 658 33.15 25.42 11.13
C ILE A 658 33.53 24.94 9.72
N LEU A 659 34.64 25.44 9.17
CA LEU A 659 35.14 25.03 7.85
C LEU A 659 35.51 23.55 7.78
N TYR A 660 36.10 22.97 8.84
CA TYR A 660 36.36 21.53 8.93
C TYR A 660 35.06 20.72 8.85
N ASN A 661 34.03 21.14 9.59
CA ASN A 661 32.73 20.48 9.57
C ASN A 661 32.02 20.62 8.21
N ILE A 662 32.08 21.78 7.57
CA ILE A 662 31.56 21.99 6.21
C ILE A 662 32.31 21.09 5.23
N LYS A 663 33.65 21.05 5.26
CA LYS A 663 34.45 20.23 4.33
C LYS A 663 34.16 18.74 4.49
N LYS A 664 33.88 18.27 5.71
CA LYS A 664 33.58 16.87 6.02
C LYS A 664 32.15 16.47 5.60
N SER A 665 31.17 17.35 5.81
CA SER A 665 29.75 17.07 5.55
C SER A 665 29.24 17.52 4.18
N GLY A 666 29.94 18.46 3.54
CA GLY A 666 29.54 19.11 2.29
C GLY A 666 28.45 20.18 2.45
N VAL A 667 27.94 20.44 3.67
CA VAL A 667 26.81 21.34 3.91
C VAL A 667 27.06 22.20 5.15
N LEU A 668 26.65 23.47 5.10
CA LEU A 668 26.55 24.34 6.27
C LEU A 668 25.15 24.21 6.91
N LEU A 669 25.10 23.62 8.10
CA LEU A 669 23.86 23.47 8.86
C LEU A 669 23.21 24.83 9.19
N ASP A 670 21.89 24.90 9.11
CA ASP A 670 21.12 26.14 9.33
C ASP A 670 21.41 26.76 10.70
N SER A 671 21.50 25.95 11.76
CA SER A 671 21.84 26.39 13.12
C SER A 671 23.25 26.96 13.29
N LYS A 672 24.11 26.83 12.27
CA LYS A 672 25.49 27.35 12.27
C LYS A 672 25.68 28.55 11.35
N ARG A 673 24.65 28.96 10.59
CA ARG A 673 24.77 30.02 9.57
C ARG A 673 25.04 31.39 10.18
N GLU A 674 24.33 31.78 11.23
CA GLU A 674 24.59 33.06 11.92
C GLU A 674 26.01 33.10 12.45
N ARG A 675 26.42 32.04 13.16
CA ARG A 675 27.77 31.95 13.71
C ARG A 675 28.84 31.94 12.63
N PHE A 676 28.58 31.27 11.50
CA PHE A 676 29.50 31.30 10.36
C PHE A 676 29.64 32.72 9.78
N LEU A 677 28.53 33.44 9.61
CA LEU A 677 28.52 34.83 9.16
C LEU A 677 29.36 35.73 10.08
N GLU A 678 29.19 35.61 11.40
CA GLU A 678 30.00 36.34 12.38
C GLU A 678 31.49 36.04 12.22
N GLN A 679 31.85 34.76 12.07
CA GLN A 679 33.25 34.33 11.96
C GLN A 679 33.92 34.78 10.66
N ILE A 680 33.24 34.69 9.50
CA ILE A 680 33.80 35.21 8.25
C ILE A 680 33.83 36.75 8.22
N SER A 681 32.98 37.41 9.02
CA SER A 681 33.00 38.87 9.18
C SER A 681 34.19 39.33 10.02
N ALA A 682 34.44 38.68 11.16
CA ALA A 682 35.51 39.03 12.07
C ALA A 682 36.89 38.56 11.58
N ASN A 683 36.97 37.35 11.01
CA ASN A 683 38.22 36.64 10.79
C ASN A 683 38.57 36.39 9.31
N GLY A 684 37.82 36.97 8.36
CA GLY A 684 38.05 36.79 6.92
C GLY A 684 39.47 37.18 6.47
N GLU A 685 39.96 38.35 6.88
CA GLU A 685 41.31 38.80 6.54
C GLU A 685 42.40 37.93 7.19
N ALA A 686 42.18 37.51 8.44
CA ALA A 686 43.07 36.59 9.14
C ALA A 686 43.16 35.24 8.40
N PHE A 687 42.03 34.73 7.90
CA PHE A 687 41.98 33.53 7.09
C PHE A 687 42.80 33.69 5.80
N ILE A 688 42.70 34.80 5.07
CA ILE A 688 43.48 35.03 3.84
C ILE A 688 44.98 35.07 4.13
N ARG A 689 45.39 35.76 5.21
CA ARG A 689 46.80 35.81 5.63
C ARG A 689 47.34 34.41 5.92
N PHE A 690 46.60 33.61 6.67
CA PHE A 690 46.93 32.22 6.92
C PHE A 690 46.96 31.39 5.62
N TYR A 691 45.95 31.52 4.78
CA TYR A 691 45.80 30.73 3.56
C TYR A 691 46.98 30.95 2.59
N ASN A 692 47.44 32.20 2.47
CA ASN A 692 48.58 32.58 1.64
C ASN A 692 49.95 32.20 2.28
N ASN A 693 50.03 32.07 3.60
CA ASN A 693 51.24 31.68 4.31
C ASN A 693 50.96 30.62 5.38
N GLN A 694 50.81 29.37 4.93
CA GLN A 694 50.54 28.23 5.80
C GLN A 694 51.80 27.71 6.52
N THR A 695 53.00 28.01 6.00
CA THR A 695 54.24 27.38 6.47
C THR A 695 54.55 27.71 7.94
N ASP A 696 54.23 28.92 8.39
CA ASP A 696 54.48 29.33 9.78
C ASP A 696 53.70 28.45 10.77
N LEU A 697 52.42 28.20 10.48
CA LEU A 697 51.59 27.31 11.29
C LEU A 697 52.07 25.85 11.18
N PHE A 698 52.45 25.40 9.99
CA PHE A 698 53.00 24.06 9.78
C PHE A 698 54.24 23.82 10.63
N ARG A 699 55.18 24.76 10.67
CA ARG A 699 56.40 24.65 11.47
C ARG A 699 56.11 24.64 12.97
N LYS A 700 55.19 25.48 13.43
CA LYS A 700 54.74 25.48 14.84
C LYS A 700 54.09 24.15 15.21
N ALA A 701 53.13 23.68 14.42
CA ALA A 701 52.36 22.47 14.72
C ALA A 701 53.19 21.18 14.60
N CYS A 702 54.12 21.11 13.65
CA CYS A 702 54.95 19.94 13.36
C CYS A 702 56.38 20.06 13.91
N ALA A 703 56.63 20.94 14.89
CA ALA A 703 57.96 21.27 15.39
C ALA A 703 58.80 20.04 15.78
N TYR A 704 58.17 18.98 16.29
CA TYR A 704 58.87 17.73 16.62
C TYR A 704 59.51 17.04 15.40
N ILE A 705 58.85 17.06 14.23
CA ILE A 705 59.30 16.37 13.01
C ILE A 705 60.18 17.30 12.17
N VAL A 706 59.76 18.56 12.00
CA VAL A 706 60.43 19.51 11.10
C VAL A 706 61.33 20.53 11.80
N GLY A 707 61.35 20.58 13.14
CA GLY A 707 62.10 21.60 13.89
C GLY A 707 63.62 21.52 13.75
N ARG A 708 64.14 20.39 13.25
CA ARG A 708 65.57 20.22 12.92
C ARG A 708 66.00 20.88 11.61
N PHE A 709 65.04 21.33 10.79
CA PHE A 709 65.28 21.96 9.50
C PHE A 709 65.19 23.49 9.63
N SER A 710 65.94 24.21 8.80
CA SER A 710 65.85 25.67 8.68
C SER A 710 64.51 26.11 8.07
N GLU A 711 64.23 27.41 8.06
CA GLU A 711 62.94 27.92 7.55
C GLU A 711 62.76 27.62 6.06
N GLU A 712 63.82 27.78 5.28
CA GLU A 712 63.86 27.51 3.84
C GLU A 712 63.61 26.02 3.58
N GLU A 713 64.26 25.14 4.34
CA GLU A 713 64.09 23.70 4.20
C GLU A 713 62.68 23.25 4.62
N ALA A 714 62.12 23.82 5.69
CA ALA A 714 60.74 23.56 6.10
C ALA A 714 59.72 24.02 5.04
N ARG A 715 59.99 25.13 4.33
CA ARG A 715 59.17 25.56 3.17
C ARG A 715 59.25 24.54 2.03
N GLU A 716 60.43 24.00 1.72
CA GLU A 716 60.57 22.97 0.69
C GLU A 716 59.86 21.66 1.08
N ILE A 717 59.99 21.22 2.34
CA ILE A 717 59.24 20.06 2.86
C ILE A 717 57.72 20.29 2.75
N PHE A 718 57.24 21.49 3.09
CA PHE A 718 55.82 21.84 2.98
C PHE A 718 55.32 21.80 1.53
N LYS A 719 56.14 22.18 0.55
CA LYS A 719 55.80 22.10 -0.88
C LYS A 719 55.58 20.66 -1.35
N LEU A 720 56.25 19.69 -0.74
CA LEU A 720 56.12 18.26 -1.05
C LEU A 720 54.84 17.62 -0.50
N LEU A 721 54.16 18.27 0.46
CA LEU A 721 52.90 17.76 1.00
C LEU A 721 51.78 17.75 -0.05
N PRO A 722 50.94 16.68 -0.08
CA PRO A 722 49.78 16.64 -0.95
C PRO A 722 48.71 17.65 -0.51
N ASN A 723 47.82 18.01 -1.44
CA ASN A 723 46.61 18.78 -1.13
C ASN A 723 45.58 17.89 -0.40
N ASN A 724 44.49 18.50 0.09
CA ASN A 724 43.38 17.86 0.81
C ASN A 724 43.73 17.23 2.16
N LEU A 725 44.75 17.74 2.87
CA LEU A 725 45.13 17.24 4.19
C LEU A 725 44.30 17.85 5.34
N PHE A 726 43.50 18.89 5.07
CA PHE A 726 42.77 19.62 6.10
C PHE A 726 41.87 18.75 6.98
N THR A 727 41.25 17.73 6.41
CA THR A 727 40.36 16.80 7.13
C THR A 727 41.03 15.51 7.57
N SER A 728 42.34 15.34 7.36
CA SER A 728 43.07 14.12 7.72
C SER A 728 43.11 13.93 9.24
N GLU A 729 43.03 12.68 9.66
CA GLU A 729 43.26 12.29 11.05
C GLU A 729 44.71 12.54 11.47
N LYS A 730 44.96 12.63 12.78
CA LYS A 730 46.28 12.99 13.31
C LYS A 730 47.40 12.04 12.86
N SER A 731 47.12 10.73 12.84
CA SER A 731 48.08 9.69 12.41
C SER A 731 48.44 9.77 10.93
N ASP A 732 47.44 10.02 10.09
CA ASP A 732 47.60 10.04 8.64
C ASP A 732 48.35 11.29 8.20
N TYR A 733 48.03 12.42 8.85
CA TYR A 733 48.76 13.66 8.66
C TYR A 733 50.24 13.50 9.08
N GLN A 734 50.50 12.91 10.25
CA GLN A 734 51.85 12.65 10.72
C GLN A 734 52.67 11.79 9.73
N THR A 735 52.06 10.73 9.21
CA THR A 735 52.70 9.86 8.20
C THR A 735 53.02 10.61 6.90
N SER A 736 52.11 11.48 6.46
CA SER A 736 52.29 12.31 5.27
C SER A 736 53.44 13.29 5.44
N VAL A 737 53.57 13.91 6.62
CA VAL A 737 54.70 14.80 6.94
C VAL A 737 56.01 14.04 6.99
N GLN A 738 56.04 12.86 7.62
CA GLN A 738 57.26 12.03 7.66
C GLN A 738 57.71 11.62 6.25
N THR A 739 56.77 11.22 5.40
CA THR A 739 57.05 10.84 4.01
C THR A 739 57.62 12.03 3.20
N ALA A 740 57.10 13.23 3.40
CA ALA A 740 57.63 14.45 2.78
C ALA A 740 59.05 14.77 3.26
N VAL A 741 59.33 14.58 4.55
CA VAL A 741 60.68 14.74 5.13
C VAL A 741 61.66 13.72 4.55
N ASP A 742 61.28 12.45 4.49
CA ASP A 742 62.16 11.38 3.97
C ASP A 742 62.48 11.61 2.49
N LYS A 743 61.49 12.07 1.71
CA LYS A 743 61.67 12.46 0.32
C LYS A 743 62.63 13.64 0.17
N TYR A 744 62.47 14.69 0.99
CA TYR A 744 63.36 15.86 0.98
C TYR A 744 64.81 15.46 1.27
N ILE A 745 65.05 14.65 2.31
CA ILE A 745 66.39 14.15 2.66
C ILE A 745 67.00 13.35 1.51
N SER A 746 66.21 12.46 0.89
CA SER A 746 66.67 11.64 -0.24
C SER A 746 67.07 12.49 -1.45
N GLU A 747 66.26 13.49 -1.82
CA GLU A 747 66.53 14.42 -2.93
C GLU A 747 67.78 15.27 -2.66
N GLN A 748 68.00 15.73 -1.42
CA GLN A 748 69.19 16.47 -1.02
C GLN A 748 70.46 15.59 -1.08
N SER A 749 70.42 14.38 -0.52
CA SER A 749 71.56 13.45 -0.54
C SER A 749 71.91 12.98 -1.96
N ALA A 750 70.92 12.73 -2.82
CA ALA A 750 71.13 12.39 -4.22
C ALA A 750 71.82 13.53 -5.00
N THR A 751 71.45 14.77 -4.67
CA THR A 751 72.08 15.97 -5.25
C THR A 751 73.54 16.05 -4.80
N LYS A 752 73.82 15.96 -3.49
CA LYS A 752 75.18 15.96 -2.93
C LYS A 752 76.09 14.90 -3.55
N LEU A 753 75.60 13.68 -3.73
CA LEU A 753 76.35 12.58 -4.36
C LEU A 753 76.77 12.92 -5.81
N LYS A 754 75.87 13.52 -6.60
CA LYS A 754 76.18 13.95 -7.98
C LYS A 754 77.17 15.11 -8.01
N GLU A 755 77.06 16.06 -7.10
CA GLU A 755 78.00 17.17 -7.01
C GLU A 755 79.41 16.69 -6.65
N MET A 756 79.54 15.79 -5.66
CA MET A 756 80.81 15.18 -5.28
C MET A 756 81.51 14.51 -6.46
N TRP A 757 80.75 13.80 -7.31
CA TRP A 757 81.27 13.20 -8.54
C TRP A 757 81.69 14.27 -9.56
N ARG A 758 80.86 15.29 -9.77
CA ARG A 758 81.07 16.37 -10.75
C ARG A 758 82.29 17.21 -10.40
N GLU A 759 82.49 17.55 -9.13
CA GLU A 759 83.65 18.32 -8.66
C GLU A 759 84.96 17.59 -8.96
N LYS A 760 85.03 16.28 -8.70
CA LYS A 760 86.24 15.47 -8.86
C LYS A 760 86.54 15.10 -10.32
N THR A 761 85.52 14.94 -11.16
CA THR A 761 85.68 14.36 -12.51
C THR A 761 85.28 15.29 -13.66
N GLN A 762 84.63 16.41 -13.37
CA GLN A 762 84.10 17.37 -14.34
C GLN A 762 83.13 16.72 -15.35
N THR A 763 82.38 15.71 -14.91
CA THR A 763 81.33 14.99 -15.66
C THR A 763 80.13 14.70 -14.76
N GLU A 764 78.92 14.53 -15.31
CA GLU A 764 77.72 14.34 -14.47
C GLU A 764 77.61 12.94 -13.85
N ASN A 765 78.25 11.93 -14.47
CA ASN A 765 78.24 10.56 -13.97
C ASN A 765 79.38 9.71 -14.61
N PRO A 766 79.69 8.53 -14.04
CA PRO A 766 80.74 7.63 -14.55
C PRO A 766 80.57 7.23 -16.01
N ARG A 767 79.33 7.07 -16.49
CA ARG A 767 79.06 6.74 -17.89
C ARG A 767 79.48 7.88 -18.84
N GLN A 768 79.20 9.12 -18.48
CA GLN A 768 79.68 10.30 -19.21
C GLN A 768 81.20 10.42 -19.14
N TRP A 769 81.82 10.15 -17.98
CA TRP A 769 83.28 10.12 -17.85
C TRP A 769 83.90 9.15 -18.86
N SER A 770 83.38 7.91 -18.95
CA SER A 770 83.89 6.91 -19.88
C SER A 770 83.71 7.31 -21.34
N LYS A 771 82.60 7.96 -21.67
CA LYS A 771 82.34 8.48 -23.01
C LYS A 771 83.32 9.60 -23.38
N LYS A 772 83.58 10.52 -22.45
CA LYS A 772 84.53 11.64 -22.63
C LYS A 772 85.98 11.15 -22.77
N CYS A 773 86.39 10.22 -21.93
CA CYS A 773 87.76 9.68 -21.89
C CYS A 773 87.98 8.49 -22.84
N ARG A 774 86.94 8.05 -23.56
CA ARG A 774 86.96 6.89 -24.48
C ARG A 774 87.55 5.62 -23.83
N THR A 775 87.31 5.46 -22.53
CA THR A 775 87.95 4.44 -21.69
C THR A 775 86.94 3.93 -20.65
N PRO A 776 86.78 2.61 -20.46
CA PRO A 776 85.90 2.08 -19.44
C PRO A 776 86.43 2.41 -18.04
N ILE A 777 85.64 3.12 -17.23
CA ILE A 777 86.11 3.63 -15.94
C ILE A 777 86.54 2.52 -14.96
N LEU A 778 85.91 1.35 -15.06
CA LEU A 778 86.25 0.20 -14.22
C LEU A 778 87.66 -0.33 -14.48
N CYS A 779 88.26 -0.09 -15.65
CA CYS A 779 89.65 -0.50 -15.90
C CYS A 779 90.67 0.34 -15.11
N MET A 780 90.25 1.49 -14.57
CA MET A 780 91.06 2.35 -13.72
C MET A 780 91.04 1.92 -12.25
N ILE A 781 90.14 1.01 -11.88
CA ILE A 781 89.91 0.58 -10.51
C ILE A 781 90.73 -0.69 -10.22
N SER A 782 91.23 -0.81 -8.99
CA SER A 782 91.94 -2.02 -8.56
C SER A 782 90.97 -3.22 -8.54
N ASP A 783 91.44 -4.42 -8.87
CA ASP A 783 90.57 -5.62 -8.93
C ASP A 783 89.81 -5.89 -7.62
N LYS A 784 90.38 -5.51 -6.47
CA LYS A 784 89.76 -5.66 -5.14
C LYS A 784 88.53 -4.77 -4.95
N ASP A 785 88.51 -3.60 -5.61
CA ASP A 785 87.46 -2.59 -5.43
C ASP A 785 86.42 -2.59 -6.54
N VAL A 786 86.64 -3.34 -7.63
CA VAL A 786 85.71 -3.43 -8.78
C VAL A 786 84.26 -3.74 -8.36
N PRO A 787 83.96 -4.66 -7.43
CA PRO A 787 82.57 -4.93 -7.03
C PRO A 787 81.89 -3.71 -6.37
N MET A 788 82.60 -3.01 -5.48
CA MET A 788 82.09 -1.83 -4.79
C MET A 788 81.95 -0.65 -5.74
N ALA A 789 82.96 -0.42 -6.60
CA ALA A 789 82.93 0.60 -7.63
C ALA A 789 81.76 0.41 -8.62
N ARG A 790 81.50 -0.83 -9.04
CA ARG A 790 80.36 -1.14 -9.93
C ARG A 790 79.02 -0.78 -9.29
N SER A 791 78.85 -1.01 -7.98
CA SER A 791 77.64 -0.65 -7.23
C SER A 791 77.49 0.88 -7.10
N ALA A 792 78.55 1.57 -6.67
CA ALA A 792 78.54 3.03 -6.50
C ALA A 792 78.34 3.75 -7.84
N PHE A 793 79.04 3.34 -8.90
CA PHE A 793 78.88 3.90 -10.24
C PHE A 793 77.51 3.59 -10.84
N GLY A 794 76.97 2.39 -10.57
CA GLY A 794 75.59 2.06 -10.89
C GLY A 794 74.59 3.01 -10.24
N THR A 795 74.81 3.38 -8.99
CA THR A 795 73.99 4.33 -8.23
C THR A 795 74.05 5.74 -8.83
N LEU A 796 75.25 6.25 -9.14
CA LEU A 796 75.45 7.55 -9.81
C LEU A 796 74.82 7.64 -11.20
N ASN A 797 74.75 6.52 -11.92
CA ASN A 797 74.14 6.46 -13.24
C ASN A 797 72.59 6.42 -13.21
N ARG A 798 71.97 6.12 -12.06
CA ARG A 798 70.50 6.09 -11.93
C ARG A 798 69.92 7.49 -11.78
N LYS A 799 68.71 7.69 -12.30
CA LYS A 799 67.99 8.98 -12.18
C LYS A 799 67.50 9.22 -10.74
N GLN A 800 66.97 8.20 -10.07
CA GLN A 800 66.45 8.23 -8.70
C GLN A 800 66.90 6.98 -7.91
N PRO A 801 68.09 6.99 -7.32
CA PRO A 801 68.54 5.93 -6.42
C PRO A 801 67.87 6.04 -5.03
N ASP A 802 67.80 4.92 -4.30
CA ASP A 802 67.32 4.89 -2.92
C ASP A 802 68.37 5.40 -1.93
N THR A 803 67.93 5.89 -0.76
CA THR A 803 68.78 6.52 0.26
C THR A 803 69.91 5.59 0.73
N VAL A 804 69.64 4.30 0.92
CA VAL A 804 70.67 3.35 1.39
C VAL A 804 71.78 3.16 0.34
N SER A 805 71.42 3.10 -0.94
CA SER A 805 72.38 3.05 -2.04
C SER A 805 73.16 4.36 -2.18
N ILE A 806 72.52 5.51 -1.97
CA ILE A 806 73.17 6.84 -1.98
C ILE A 806 74.23 6.93 -0.89
N ASP A 807 73.90 6.57 0.35
CA ASP A 807 74.82 6.67 1.48
C ASP A 807 76.05 5.79 1.28
N LYS A 808 75.86 4.55 0.80
CA LYS A 808 76.97 3.64 0.46
C LYS A 808 77.84 4.16 -0.69
N ALA A 809 77.24 4.80 -1.68
CA ALA A 809 77.98 5.40 -2.79
C ALA A 809 78.80 6.60 -2.31
N ILE A 810 78.25 7.46 -1.45
CA ILE A 810 78.98 8.58 -0.82
C ILE A 810 80.17 8.04 -0.02
N GLU A 811 79.97 7.05 0.86
CA GLU A 811 81.05 6.47 1.68
C GLU A 811 82.19 5.90 0.80
N PHE A 812 81.84 5.25 -0.32
CA PHE A 812 82.83 4.74 -1.27
C PHE A 812 83.61 5.87 -1.96
N LEU A 813 82.94 6.92 -2.43
CA LEU A 813 83.62 8.05 -3.09
C LEU A 813 84.49 8.85 -2.12
N GLU A 814 84.08 9.00 -0.85
CA GLU A 814 84.88 9.71 0.15
C GLU A 814 86.20 9.00 0.47
N ARG A 815 86.23 7.67 0.36
CA ARG A 815 87.42 6.84 0.59
C ARG A 815 88.23 6.53 -0.67
N ALA A 816 87.78 7.00 -1.83
CA ALA A 816 88.40 6.67 -3.11
C ALA A 816 89.74 7.37 -3.33
N ASP A 817 90.78 6.59 -3.66
CA ASP A 817 92.13 7.07 -4.00
C ASP A 817 92.38 7.17 -5.52
N PHE A 818 91.42 6.75 -6.34
CA PHE A 818 91.57 6.65 -7.79
C PHE A 818 91.33 7.95 -8.57
N PHE A 819 90.79 9.02 -7.95
CA PHE A 819 90.39 10.23 -8.66
C PHE A 819 91.55 10.95 -9.38
N ASP A 820 92.74 10.97 -8.78
CA ASP A 820 93.95 11.54 -9.40
C ASP A 820 94.37 10.74 -10.64
N ARG A 821 94.21 9.40 -10.58
CA ARG A 821 94.47 8.50 -11.72
C ARG A 821 93.46 8.69 -12.84
N LEU A 822 92.19 8.97 -12.52
CA LEU A 822 91.14 9.26 -13.51
C LEU A 822 91.42 10.54 -14.31
N SER A 823 92.15 11.50 -13.74
CA SER A 823 92.45 12.78 -14.39
C SER A 823 93.75 12.76 -15.21
N SER A 824 94.66 11.82 -14.95
CA SER A 824 95.90 11.65 -15.73
C SER A 824 95.66 10.91 -17.07
N GLN A 825 96.18 11.44 -18.17
CA GLN A 825 96.15 10.77 -19.48
C GLN A 825 97.03 9.52 -19.49
N ASP A 826 98.25 9.62 -18.94
CA ASP A 826 99.21 8.52 -18.91
C ASP A 826 98.70 7.31 -18.11
N GLU A 827 98.06 7.56 -16.96
CA GLU A 827 97.45 6.49 -16.16
C GLU A 827 96.25 5.86 -16.88
N ARG A 828 95.46 6.65 -17.61
CA ARG A 828 94.35 6.14 -18.44
C ARG A 828 94.85 5.27 -19.59
N ASP A 829 95.92 5.70 -20.25
CA ASP A 829 96.56 4.97 -21.34
C ASP A 829 97.20 3.67 -20.84
N LYS A 830 97.89 3.73 -19.72
CA LYS A 830 98.46 2.55 -19.06
C LYS A 830 97.36 1.54 -18.68
N ALA A 831 96.32 1.98 -17.98
CA ALA A 831 95.22 1.11 -17.56
C ALA A 831 94.46 0.52 -18.77
N PHE A 832 94.23 1.31 -19.82
CA PHE A 832 93.58 0.82 -21.04
C PHE A 832 94.46 -0.22 -21.75
N ARG A 833 95.77 0.01 -21.84
CA ARG A 833 96.73 -0.94 -22.41
C ARG A 833 96.76 -2.24 -21.62
N GLU A 834 96.90 -2.18 -20.30
CA GLU A 834 97.05 -3.35 -19.43
C GLU A 834 95.76 -4.16 -19.31
N ASN A 835 94.62 -3.49 -19.13
CA ASN A 835 93.37 -4.14 -18.72
C ASN A 835 92.37 -4.33 -19.87
N VAL A 836 92.50 -3.59 -20.98
CA VAL A 836 91.60 -3.72 -22.15
C VAL A 836 92.36 -4.32 -23.34
N VAL A 837 93.48 -3.72 -23.77
CA VAL A 837 94.24 -4.19 -24.94
C VAL A 837 95.05 -5.47 -24.64
N LYS A 838 95.58 -5.58 -23.42
CA LYS A 838 96.30 -6.75 -22.89
C LYS A 838 97.46 -7.15 -23.81
N SER A 839 97.56 -8.43 -24.17
CA SER A 839 98.63 -8.97 -25.01
C SER A 839 98.66 -8.43 -26.44
N TYR A 840 97.55 -7.88 -26.95
CA TYR A 840 97.52 -7.28 -28.29
C TYR A 840 98.30 -5.97 -28.38
N SER A 841 98.68 -5.37 -27.24
CA SER A 841 99.44 -4.10 -27.18
C SER A 841 100.78 -4.16 -27.89
N VAL A 842 101.32 -5.36 -28.13
CA VAL A 842 102.54 -5.56 -28.93
C VAL A 842 102.32 -5.13 -30.38
N MET A 843 101.12 -5.36 -30.94
CA MET A 843 100.74 -4.96 -32.30
C MET A 843 99.90 -3.67 -32.33
N LEU A 844 99.19 -3.39 -31.23
CA LEU A 844 98.28 -2.26 -31.07
C LEU A 844 98.91 -1.23 -30.11
N ASP A 845 99.99 -0.59 -30.56
CA ASP A 845 100.77 0.39 -29.80
C ASP A 845 100.13 1.78 -29.75
N ASP A 846 99.48 2.21 -30.83
CA ASP A 846 98.64 3.41 -30.89
C ASP A 846 97.27 3.18 -30.23
N LEU A 847 97.16 3.58 -28.96
CA LEU A 847 95.93 3.40 -28.18
C LEU A 847 94.77 4.29 -28.65
N ASP A 848 95.05 5.43 -29.29
CA ASP A 848 94.00 6.33 -29.77
C ASP A 848 93.35 5.81 -31.05
N GLU A 849 94.14 5.16 -31.91
CA GLU A 849 93.62 4.38 -33.03
C GLU A 849 92.73 3.24 -32.54
N VAL A 850 93.18 2.49 -31.52
CA VAL A 850 92.41 1.39 -30.92
C VAL A 850 91.08 1.87 -30.35
N ARG A 851 91.08 2.96 -29.58
CA ARG A 851 89.84 3.56 -29.04
C ARG A 851 88.91 4.01 -30.15
N SER A 852 89.44 4.65 -31.19
CA SER A 852 88.65 5.14 -32.33
C SER A 852 88.03 3.99 -33.12
N HIS A 853 88.78 2.89 -33.29
CA HIS A 853 88.28 1.66 -33.89
C HIS A 853 87.14 1.07 -33.05
N LEU A 854 87.35 0.86 -31.75
CA LEU A 854 86.33 0.31 -30.86
C LEU A 854 85.07 1.18 -30.82
N ILE A 855 85.18 2.51 -30.78
CA ILE A 855 84.00 3.41 -30.87
C ILE A 855 83.20 3.19 -32.16
N LYS A 856 83.89 2.91 -33.27
CA LYS A 856 83.25 2.76 -34.58
C LYS A 856 82.60 1.39 -34.76
N VAL A 857 83.22 0.32 -34.22
CA VAL A 857 82.78 -1.06 -34.48
C VAL A 857 81.94 -1.66 -33.36
N MET A 858 82.02 -1.14 -32.15
CA MET A 858 81.25 -1.65 -31.01
C MET A 858 79.86 -1.03 -30.96
N GLY A 859 78.83 -1.84 -30.67
CA GLY A 859 77.48 -1.35 -30.36
C GLY A 859 77.31 -0.88 -28.91
N SER A 860 78.26 -1.21 -28.03
CA SER A 860 78.26 -0.83 -26.61
C SER A 860 79.07 0.45 -26.33
N GLU A 861 78.64 1.24 -25.36
CA GLU A 861 79.34 2.48 -24.97
C GLU A 861 80.67 2.16 -24.25
N PRO A 862 81.66 3.08 -24.27
CA PRO A 862 82.94 2.87 -23.60
C PRO A 862 82.87 2.46 -22.13
N TYR A 863 81.81 2.85 -21.41
CA TYR A 863 81.57 2.44 -20.02
C TYR A 863 81.44 0.92 -19.85
N ASP A 864 80.84 0.24 -20.84
CA ASP A 864 80.48 -1.18 -20.78
C ASP A 864 81.56 -2.11 -21.38
N TRP A 865 82.68 -1.57 -21.87
CA TRP A 865 83.73 -2.35 -22.54
C TRP A 865 84.53 -3.27 -21.59
N PHE A 866 84.66 -2.89 -20.33
CA PHE A 866 85.50 -3.64 -19.39
C PHE A 866 84.93 -5.04 -19.11
N GLY A 867 85.67 -6.07 -19.52
CA GLY A 867 85.28 -7.47 -19.37
C GLY A 867 84.28 -7.97 -20.42
N LEU A 868 83.98 -7.17 -21.46
CA LEU A 868 83.07 -7.58 -22.53
C LEU A 868 83.81 -8.44 -23.58
N PRO A 869 83.45 -9.72 -23.79
CA PRO A 869 84.19 -10.62 -24.69
C PRO A 869 84.24 -10.14 -26.15
N GLU A 870 83.24 -9.37 -26.58
CA GLU A 870 83.19 -8.79 -27.91
C GLU A 870 84.31 -7.76 -28.16
N VAL A 871 84.73 -7.02 -27.13
CA VAL A 871 85.87 -6.09 -27.22
C VAL A 871 87.16 -6.85 -27.50
N ASP A 872 87.41 -7.94 -26.76
CA ASP A 872 88.58 -8.80 -26.98
C ASP A 872 88.58 -9.39 -28.41
N LYS A 873 87.40 -9.78 -28.94
CA LYS A 873 87.25 -10.25 -30.32
C LYS A 873 87.64 -9.18 -31.34
N LYS A 874 87.17 -7.93 -31.18
CA LYS A 874 87.47 -6.82 -32.09
C LYS A 874 88.92 -6.37 -32.03
N LEU A 875 89.52 -6.36 -30.83
CA LEU A 875 90.94 -6.13 -30.66
C LEU A 875 91.77 -7.20 -31.36
N LYS A 876 91.35 -8.47 -31.29
CA LYS A 876 91.99 -9.57 -32.03
C LYS A 876 91.93 -9.36 -33.54
N GLU A 877 90.77 -9.04 -34.09
CA GLU A 877 90.58 -8.76 -35.53
C GLU A 877 91.49 -7.59 -35.99
N MET A 878 91.58 -6.52 -35.18
CA MET A 878 92.46 -5.37 -35.48
C MET A 878 93.95 -5.73 -35.37
N ALA A 879 94.33 -6.51 -34.35
CA ALA A 879 95.71 -6.97 -34.19
C ALA A 879 96.14 -7.93 -35.31
N GLU A 880 95.26 -8.83 -35.76
CA GLU A 880 95.49 -9.70 -36.91
C GLU A 880 95.70 -8.90 -38.19
N TYR A 881 94.90 -7.84 -38.41
CA TYR A 881 95.06 -6.94 -39.55
C TYR A 881 96.44 -6.25 -39.54
N LYS A 882 96.84 -5.64 -38.42
CA LYS A 882 98.17 -4.99 -38.29
C LYS A 882 99.32 -6.00 -38.38
N TYR A 883 99.12 -7.21 -37.86
CA TYR A 883 100.11 -8.27 -37.96
C TYR A 883 100.38 -8.66 -39.42
N ASN A 884 99.34 -8.75 -40.25
CA ASN A 884 99.48 -9.06 -41.68
C ASN A 884 100.12 -7.92 -42.48
N GLU A 885 99.97 -6.67 -42.07
CA GLU A 885 100.52 -5.50 -42.79
C GLU A 885 102.02 -5.31 -42.52
N THR A 886 102.45 -5.41 -41.26
CA THR A 886 103.87 -5.19 -40.87
C THR A 886 104.38 -6.12 -39.77
N GLY A 887 103.49 -6.80 -39.04
CA GLY A 887 103.88 -7.66 -37.91
C GLY A 887 104.60 -8.94 -38.32
N CYS A 888 104.25 -9.52 -39.48
CA CYS A 888 104.95 -10.67 -40.05
C CYS A 888 106.42 -10.32 -40.35
N ASP A 889 106.67 -9.18 -41.00
CA ASP A 889 108.03 -8.74 -41.31
C ASP A 889 108.84 -8.44 -40.04
N LYS A 890 108.22 -7.79 -39.04
CA LYS A 890 108.86 -7.57 -37.71
C LYS A 890 109.17 -8.89 -36.99
N ALA A 891 108.28 -9.87 -37.09
CA ALA A 891 108.50 -11.20 -36.53
C ALA A 891 109.63 -11.94 -37.26
N LEU A 892 109.67 -11.86 -38.60
CA LEU A 892 110.75 -12.41 -39.43
C LEU A 892 112.08 -11.75 -39.13
N GLU A 893 112.15 -10.42 -39.09
CA GLU A 893 113.37 -9.67 -38.73
C GLU A 893 113.86 -10.06 -37.33
N LYS A 894 112.93 -10.26 -36.39
CA LYS A 894 113.29 -10.74 -35.06
C LYS A 894 113.86 -12.16 -35.10
N ILE A 895 113.27 -13.05 -35.90
CA ILE A 895 113.78 -14.42 -36.11
C ILE A 895 115.15 -14.40 -36.80
N ASP A 896 115.36 -13.57 -37.82
CA ASP A 896 116.62 -13.44 -38.55
C ASP A 896 117.74 -12.87 -37.68
N SER A 897 117.39 -12.01 -36.71
CA SER A 897 118.35 -11.48 -35.72
C SER A 897 118.73 -12.47 -34.61
N MET A 898 118.04 -13.62 -34.50
CA MET A 898 118.32 -14.63 -33.49
C MET A 898 119.48 -15.54 -33.93
N ASP A 899 120.27 -15.99 -32.96
CA ASP A 899 121.31 -16.98 -33.24
C ASP A 899 120.71 -18.30 -33.74
N VAL A 900 121.41 -18.96 -34.66
CA VAL A 900 120.92 -20.19 -35.33
C VAL A 900 120.63 -21.31 -34.33
N ALA A 901 121.36 -21.38 -33.20
CA ALA A 901 121.08 -22.35 -32.15
C ALA A 901 119.75 -22.07 -31.44
N ASP A 902 119.47 -20.79 -31.16
CA ASP A 902 118.25 -20.33 -30.49
C ASP A 902 117.02 -20.48 -31.39
N VAL A 903 117.15 -20.21 -32.69
CA VAL A 903 116.07 -20.44 -33.68
C VAL A 903 115.73 -21.93 -33.73
N LYS A 904 116.72 -22.82 -33.80
CA LYS A 904 116.49 -24.28 -33.79
C LYS A 904 115.86 -24.74 -32.47
N GLN A 905 116.26 -24.18 -31.34
CA GLN A 905 115.68 -24.53 -30.04
C GLN A 905 114.25 -24.01 -29.90
N TYR A 906 113.98 -22.79 -30.39
CA TYR A 906 112.66 -22.20 -30.44
C TYR A 906 111.74 -23.01 -31.34
N LEU A 907 112.16 -23.37 -32.57
CA LEU A 907 111.38 -24.24 -33.46
C LEU A 907 111.08 -25.61 -32.84
N LYS A 908 112.07 -26.24 -32.18
CA LYS A 908 111.86 -27.50 -31.45
C LYS A 908 110.87 -27.36 -30.29
N ARG A 909 110.80 -26.19 -29.64
CA ARG A 909 109.84 -25.90 -28.57
C ARG A 909 108.45 -25.62 -29.16
N LEU A 910 108.40 -24.83 -30.22
CA LEU A 910 107.19 -24.46 -30.94
C LEU A 910 106.46 -25.68 -31.53
N ILE A 911 107.17 -26.67 -32.07
CA ILE A 911 106.51 -27.91 -32.56
C ILE A 911 106.06 -28.86 -31.45
N LYS A 912 106.66 -28.78 -30.25
CA LYS A 912 106.19 -29.56 -29.09
C LYS A 912 104.85 -29.03 -28.59
N ASP A 913 104.65 -27.71 -28.69
CA ASP A 913 103.50 -27.01 -28.14
C ASP A 913 102.45 -26.64 -29.22
N ASN A 914 102.81 -26.70 -30.51
CA ASN A 914 101.93 -26.41 -31.64
C ASN A 914 102.08 -27.47 -32.75
N MET A 915 101.23 -28.49 -32.69
CA MET A 915 101.18 -29.62 -33.63
C MET A 915 101.05 -29.17 -35.10
N VAL A 916 100.32 -28.07 -35.37
CA VAL A 916 100.08 -27.60 -36.74
C VAL A 916 101.38 -27.18 -37.41
N VAL A 917 102.22 -26.42 -36.70
CA VAL A 917 103.55 -26.00 -37.19
C VAL A 917 104.46 -27.23 -37.40
N GLY A 918 104.39 -28.22 -36.51
CA GLY A 918 105.13 -29.48 -36.67
C GLY A 918 104.72 -30.28 -37.92
N MET A 919 103.43 -30.33 -38.23
CA MET A 919 102.93 -30.99 -39.44
C MET A 919 103.37 -30.30 -40.74
N GLU A 920 103.46 -28.96 -40.77
CA GLU A 920 103.91 -28.22 -41.95
C GLU A 920 105.38 -28.54 -42.28
N ILE A 921 106.23 -28.61 -41.26
CA ILE A 921 107.66 -28.95 -41.41
C ILE A 921 107.84 -30.40 -41.91
N ILE A 922 107.04 -31.36 -41.42
CA ILE A 922 107.09 -32.76 -41.89
C ILE A 922 106.69 -32.87 -43.37
N LYS A 923 105.75 -32.02 -43.83
CA LYS A 923 105.29 -31.97 -45.23
C LYS A 923 106.30 -31.29 -46.17
N GLY A 924 107.44 -30.80 -45.66
CA GLY A 924 108.48 -30.15 -46.44
C GLY A 924 108.09 -28.77 -46.98
N LYS A 925 107.19 -28.06 -46.29
CA LYS A 925 106.86 -26.66 -46.56
C LYS A 925 107.54 -25.72 -45.58
#